data_AF-A0A1H8BN05-F1
#
_entry.id   AF-A0A1H8BN05-F1
#
_cell.length_a   1.000
_cell.length_b   1.000
_cell.length_c   1.000
_cell.angle_alpha   90.00
_cell.angle_beta   90.00
_cell.angle_gamma   90.00
#
_symmetry.space_group_name_H-M   'P 1'
#
loop_
_entity.id
_entity.type
_entity.pdbx_description
1 polymer ?
#
loop_
_entity_poly.entity_id
_entity_poly.type
_entity_poly.pdbx_seq_one_letter_code
_entity_poly.pdbx_strand_id
1 'polypeptide(L)'
;MIIKRLFHVYIVVIVSMITCSTINAQPKWVKVKNQNCEYYEPYYVEGFEAHWDGGNNNGKANGDGVLEKFVKGRKYGIYQGPIVNGQVNGMATYTYFGDDGTKKVYNCIFENGEAIGKGTIKFFAPNGQITSYEGEIVNYYSHGFGQAKYPDGSSFEGLFRMNQPFTGQFKVINSKAFWIYQGSRVDKLPKSYKPNYSPQIGTQLTEYFDEEWKRCNLSNAKFYRIVTYKAPNRPQGKIRDYYISGRLQSEFDCVYINYDDDNLNFNSGETIWYYENGQISRRCNFKNNIIIGKDINYFDNGKTNIIIEYDNEGRILSHKRWYKSGKPNIVADYKDGRLINDRYTEFDEDGLACQVMDENFNLNKQTWESKDDNAKSEVSSNRLFISDEGGNTTIRTNYIEINQNEDFSVEGIVDLLDEKNNNVGYGLVLGFKDWSNHCFFIISGDGQYKIQNTFEGINIVIKDWSTSSAINRGKARNLLKVMKIGDKMMFSINGTLVENIEAIRFRGGYTGMLVGGKGNFCLENLLYKEYFSSQAANSSNQQTPSEKSTKEEQWDGNGTGFLIDSRGYFATNHHVINGAKKIQINIIRDGLLCKYNAEVVQADPQNDLAIIRINDPKFTSFNKIAYNFNTSVKDVGTSVFALGYPMASIMGQEVKFTDGKISARTGIQGDATVYQISVPIQPGNSGGPLFDYDGNLVGITSSGLNRALQTENVNYAIKSSYLNALIDVLPIRLNIPNDITIKNKSLTEKIKILDDYVALILIKE
;
A
#
# COMPACT_ATOMS: atom_id res chain seq x y z
N MET A 1 -34.56 22.75 -3.94
CA MET A 1 -33.33 22.72 -3.10
C MET A 1 -33.54 22.11 -1.71
N ILE A 2 -34.73 22.20 -1.09
CA ILE A 2 -35.02 21.65 0.26
C ILE A 2 -35.20 20.11 0.27
N ILE A 3 -35.57 19.49 -0.85
CA ILE A 3 -35.78 18.03 -0.97
C ILE A 3 -34.45 17.23 -1.12
N LYS A 4 -33.37 17.85 -1.63
CA LYS A 4 -32.03 17.22 -1.70
C LYS A 4 -31.30 17.23 -0.34
N ARG A 5 -31.53 18.26 0.50
CA ARG A 5 -30.95 18.34 1.85
C ARG A 5 -31.51 17.28 2.81
N LEU A 6 -32.79 16.94 2.70
CA LEU A 6 -33.38 15.84 3.48
C LEU A 6 -32.68 14.51 3.16
N PHE A 7 -32.37 14.22 1.90
CA PHE A 7 -31.71 12.97 1.51
C PHE A 7 -30.30 12.80 2.10
N HIS A 8 -29.52 13.88 2.15
CA HIS A 8 -28.22 13.87 2.83
C HIS A 8 -28.35 13.80 4.35
N VAL A 9 -29.36 14.43 4.96
CA VAL A 9 -29.57 14.34 6.41
C VAL A 9 -30.04 12.94 6.84
N TYR A 10 -30.87 12.25 6.05
CA TYR A 10 -31.24 10.86 6.33
C TYR A 10 -30.05 9.90 6.15
N ILE A 11 -29.24 10.05 5.10
CA ILE A 11 -28.05 9.20 4.92
C ILE A 11 -26.97 9.53 5.96
N VAL A 12 -26.72 10.80 6.28
CA VAL A 12 -25.72 11.19 7.30
C VAL A 12 -26.14 10.76 8.72
N VAL A 13 -27.43 10.73 9.03
CA VAL A 13 -27.93 10.15 10.30
C VAL A 13 -27.83 8.61 10.27
N ILE A 14 -28.06 7.97 9.11
CA ILE A 14 -27.93 6.51 8.93
C ILE A 14 -26.44 6.05 8.84
N VAL A 15 -25.51 6.94 8.52
CA VAL A 15 -24.05 6.67 8.50
C VAL A 15 -23.43 6.67 9.91
N SER A 16 -24.15 7.14 10.93
CA SER A 16 -23.74 7.02 12.33
C SER A 16 -24.28 5.75 13.02
N MET A 17 -24.44 4.64 12.28
CA MET A 17 -24.68 3.35 12.93
C MET A 17 -23.36 2.78 13.43
N ILE A 18 -23.01 3.22 14.64
CA ILE A 18 -21.96 2.70 15.51
C ILE A 18 -21.81 1.20 15.30
N THR A 19 -20.73 0.84 14.63
CA THR A 19 -20.08 -0.47 14.73
C THR A 19 -20.02 -0.79 16.22
N CYS A 20 -20.51 -1.96 16.63
CA CYS A 20 -20.12 -2.51 17.92
C CYS A 20 -18.58 -2.50 17.91
N SER A 21 -17.97 -1.59 18.64
CA SER A 21 -16.54 -1.30 18.64
C SER A 21 -15.79 -2.47 19.25
N THR A 22 -15.64 -3.55 18.49
CA THR A 22 -15.01 -4.79 18.94
C THR A 22 -14.26 -5.48 17.80
N ILE A 23 -13.69 -4.71 16.85
CA ILE A 23 -13.01 -5.33 15.71
C ILE A 23 -11.57 -5.78 16.06
N ASN A 24 -10.95 -5.17 17.09
CA ASN A 24 -9.69 -5.64 17.70
C ASN A 24 -9.82 -6.88 18.61
N ALA A 25 -11.02 -7.45 18.73
CA ALA A 25 -11.24 -8.57 19.62
C ALA A 25 -10.72 -9.91 19.05
N GLN A 26 -9.95 -10.64 19.85
CA GLN A 26 -9.52 -12.01 19.56
C GLN A 26 -10.33 -12.96 20.44
N PRO A 27 -10.97 -14.01 19.89
CA PRO A 27 -11.83 -14.87 20.67
C PRO A 27 -11.04 -15.56 21.79
N LYS A 28 -11.63 -15.67 22.99
CA LYS A 28 -10.93 -16.20 24.16
C LYS A 28 -11.87 -16.93 25.12
N TRP A 29 -11.38 -18.00 25.73
CA TRP A 29 -12.01 -18.59 26.90
C TRP A 29 -11.76 -17.72 28.14
N VAL A 30 -12.83 -17.35 28.83
CA VAL A 30 -12.82 -16.46 29.98
C VAL A 30 -13.44 -17.19 31.18
N LYS A 31 -12.79 -17.09 32.34
CA LYS A 31 -13.36 -17.56 33.60
C LYS A 31 -14.52 -16.66 34.00
N VAL A 32 -15.66 -17.27 34.31
CA VAL A 32 -16.80 -16.58 34.89
C VAL A 32 -16.45 -16.19 36.34
N LYS A 33 -16.72 -14.94 36.73
CA LYS A 33 -16.28 -14.41 38.04
C LYS A 33 -17.05 -14.98 39.22
N ASN A 34 -18.35 -15.22 39.05
CA ASN A 34 -19.26 -15.64 40.12
C ASN A 34 -19.56 -17.16 40.11
N GLN A 35 -18.96 -17.93 39.21
CA GLN A 35 -19.11 -19.38 39.12
C GLN A 35 -17.80 -20.05 38.71
N ASN A 36 -17.58 -21.30 39.13
CA ASN A 36 -16.40 -22.07 38.72
C ASN A 36 -16.59 -22.70 37.34
N CYS A 37 -16.73 -21.85 36.31
CA CYS A 37 -16.86 -22.27 34.92
C CYS A 37 -16.22 -21.28 33.95
N GLU A 38 -16.09 -21.68 32.69
CA GLU A 38 -15.60 -20.85 31.61
C GLU A 38 -16.66 -20.60 30.53
N TYR A 39 -16.55 -19.43 29.92
CA TYR A 39 -17.36 -18.95 28.80
C TYR A 39 -16.43 -18.56 27.64
N TYR A 40 -16.83 -18.85 26.41
CA TYR A 40 -16.11 -18.47 25.20
C TYR A 40 -16.63 -17.14 24.67
N GLU A 41 -15.82 -16.09 24.79
CA GLU A 41 -16.14 -14.75 24.29
C GLU A 41 -15.57 -14.58 22.87
N PRO A 42 -16.40 -14.57 21.82
CA PRO A 42 -15.95 -14.37 20.44
C PRO A 42 -15.34 -12.98 20.20
N TYR A 43 -15.76 -11.98 20.99
CA TYR A 43 -15.32 -10.58 20.87
C TYR A 43 -14.58 -10.11 22.14
N TYR A 44 -13.61 -10.89 22.61
CA TYR A 44 -12.86 -10.57 23.83
C TYR A 44 -11.95 -9.35 23.64
N VAL A 45 -12.00 -8.46 24.63
CA VAL A 45 -11.13 -7.28 24.74
C VAL A 45 -10.46 -7.26 26.11
N GLU A 46 -9.34 -6.54 26.23
CA GLU A 46 -8.62 -6.44 27.50
C GLU A 46 -9.48 -5.80 28.60
N GLY A 47 -9.46 -6.40 29.79
CA GLY A 47 -10.30 -6.00 30.91
C GLY A 47 -11.74 -6.53 30.85
N PHE A 48 -12.03 -7.49 29.97
CA PHE A 48 -13.32 -8.18 29.92
C PHE A 48 -13.56 -9.07 31.14
N GLU A 49 -14.78 -9.02 31.69
CA GLU A 49 -15.26 -9.84 32.79
C GLU A 49 -16.69 -10.34 32.51
N ALA A 50 -16.99 -11.57 32.94
CA ALA A 50 -18.27 -12.23 32.72
C ALA A 50 -18.89 -12.73 34.04
N HIS A 51 -20.19 -12.53 34.20
CA HIS A 51 -21.00 -13.05 35.30
C HIS A 51 -22.16 -13.88 34.74
N TRP A 52 -22.36 -15.09 35.26
CA TRP A 52 -23.37 -16.03 34.77
C TRP A 52 -24.23 -16.54 35.93
N ASP A 53 -25.55 -16.58 35.78
CA ASP A 53 -26.47 -17.08 36.80
C ASP A 53 -27.09 -18.47 36.48
N GLY A 54 -26.85 -19.00 35.28
CA GLY A 54 -27.34 -20.31 34.85
C GLY A 54 -26.49 -21.48 35.35
N GLY A 55 -26.64 -22.63 34.71
CA GLY A 55 -25.95 -23.86 35.10
C GLY A 55 -24.46 -23.93 34.72
N ASN A 56 -23.80 -24.97 35.23
CA ASN A 56 -22.43 -25.34 34.92
C ASN A 56 -22.40 -26.84 34.58
N ASN A 57 -21.76 -27.19 33.47
CA ASN A 57 -21.52 -28.58 33.09
C ASN A 57 -20.04 -28.75 32.72
N ASN A 58 -19.33 -29.65 33.41
CA ASN A 58 -17.91 -29.94 33.19
C ASN A 58 -17.00 -28.69 33.17
N GLY A 59 -17.25 -27.73 34.07
CA GLY A 59 -16.45 -26.51 34.16
C GLY A 59 -16.73 -25.49 33.04
N LYS A 60 -17.81 -25.66 32.28
CA LYS A 60 -18.25 -24.74 31.24
C LYS A 60 -19.65 -24.22 31.56
N ALA A 61 -19.91 -22.94 31.28
CA ALA A 61 -21.25 -22.37 31.43
C ALA A 61 -22.25 -23.16 30.56
N ASN A 62 -23.40 -23.53 31.12
CA ASN A 62 -24.35 -24.43 30.44
C ASN A 62 -25.80 -24.21 30.92
N GLY A 63 -26.76 -24.35 30.03
CA GLY A 63 -28.19 -24.18 30.31
C GLY A 63 -28.69 -22.75 30.07
N ASP A 64 -29.94 -22.50 30.42
CA ASP A 64 -30.57 -21.18 30.32
C ASP A 64 -30.16 -20.27 31.49
N GLY A 65 -29.98 -18.99 31.21
CA GLY A 65 -29.63 -17.99 32.21
C GLY A 65 -29.35 -16.62 31.61
N VAL A 66 -28.78 -15.75 32.45
CA VAL A 66 -28.35 -14.39 32.15
C VAL A 66 -26.83 -14.30 32.29
N LEU A 67 -26.18 -13.93 31.20
CA LEU A 67 -24.76 -13.62 31.11
C LEU A 67 -24.59 -12.10 31.07
N GLU A 68 -24.09 -11.52 32.15
CA GLU A 68 -23.69 -10.11 32.19
C GLU A 68 -22.22 -9.97 31.77
N LYS A 69 -21.98 -9.02 30.86
CA LYS A 69 -20.68 -8.76 30.27
C LYS A 69 -20.18 -7.37 30.64
N PHE A 70 -18.95 -7.30 31.14
CA PHE A 70 -18.29 -6.08 31.58
C PHE A 70 -16.95 -5.89 30.87
N VAL A 71 -16.56 -4.64 30.60
CA VAL A 71 -15.21 -4.27 30.16
C VAL A 71 -14.73 -3.14 31.05
N LYS A 72 -13.59 -3.35 31.72
CA LYS A 72 -13.00 -2.37 32.66
C LYS A 72 -14.01 -1.90 33.71
N GLY A 73 -14.82 -2.82 34.23
CA GLY A 73 -15.85 -2.58 35.25
C GLY A 73 -17.16 -1.97 34.75
N ARG A 74 -17.28 -1.59 33.48
CA ARG A 74 -18.53 -1.07 32.90
C ARG A 74 -19.33 -2.19 32.24
N LYS A 75 -20.62 -2.28 32.53
CA LYS A 75 -21.54 -3.22 31.89
C LYS A 75 -21.75 -2.79 30.44
N TYR A 76 -21.40 -3.66 29.49
CA TYR A 76 -21.52 -3.37 28.05
C TYR A 76 -22.46 -4.35 27.33
N GLY A 77 -22.80 -5.48 27.95
CA GLY A 77 -23.72 -6.46 27.37
C GLY A 77 -24.48 -7.27 28.41
N ILE A 78 -25.71 -7.68 28.06
CA ILE A 78 -26.50 -8.67 28.79
C ILE A 78 -27.05 -9.66 27.76
N TYR A 79 -26.68 -10.94 27.89
CA TYR A 79 -27.27 -12.02 27.10
C TYR A 79 -28.21 -12.83 27.99
N GLN A 80 -29.41 -13.09 27.51
CA GLN A 80 -30.42 -13.89 28.20
C GLN A 80 -30.90 -15.01 27.28
N GLY A 81 -30.55 -16.25 27.62
CA GLY A 81 -30.87 -17.43 26.83
C GLY A 81 -29.93 -18.60 27.10
N PRO A 82 -29.93 -19.62 26.24
CA PRO A 82 -29.14 -20.82 26.45
C PRO A 82 -27.66 -20.60 26.17
N ILE A 83 -26.82 -21.21 27.00
CA ILE A 83 -25.40 -21.44 26.74
C ILE A 83 -25.16 -22.96 26.70
N VAL A 84 -24.43 -23.43 25.70
CA VAL A 84 -24.07 -24.84 25.54
C VAL A 84 -22.55 -24.95 25.48
N ASN A 85 -21.98 -25.71 26.41
CA ASN A 85 -20.52 -25.90 26.53
C ASN A 85 -19.73 -24.59 26.52
N GLY A 86 -20.23 -23.57 27.23
CA GLY A 86 -19.61 -22.26 27.35
C GLY A 86 -19.78 -21.36 26.14
N GLN A 87 -20.56 -21.75 25.12
CA GLN A 87 -20.85 -20.93 23.94
C GLN A 87 -22.34 -20.56 23.91
N VAL A 88 -22.65 -19.30 23.62
CA VAL A 88 -24.04 -18.87 23.41
C VAL A 88 -24.59 -19.54 22.16
N ASN A 89 -25.71 -20.24 22.31
CA ASN A 89 -26.32 -21.02 21.24
C ASN A 89 -27.83 -21.07 21.43
N GLY A 90 -28.59 -20.97 20.34
CA GLY A 90 -30.05 -21.03 20.34
C GLY A 90 -30.73 -19.66 20.34
N MET A 91 -32.04 -19.64 20.51
CA MET A 91 -32.84 -18.41 20.52
C MET A 91 -32.60 -17.65 21.83
N ALA A 92 -32.24 -16.37 21.73
CA ALA A 92 -31.93 -15.56 22.90
C ALA A 92 -32.19 -14.06 22.68
N THR A 93 -32.15 -13.31 23.79
CA THR A 93 -32.13 -11.85 23.78
C THR A 93 -30.73 -11.35 24.15
N TYR A 94 -30.13 -10.52 23.31
CA TYR A 94 -28.89 -9.81 23.63
C TYR A 94 -29.13 -8.31 23.69
N THR A 95 -28.75 -7.68 24.80
CA THR A 95 -28.76 -6.23 24.96
C THR A 95 -27.33 -5.72 25.00
N TYR A 96 -26.99 -4.81 24.09
CA TYR A 96 -25.72 -4.09 24.06
C TYR A 96 -25.92 -2.64 24.55
N PHE A 97 -24.95 -2.14 25.31
CA PHE A 97 -24.92 -0.77 25.81
C PHE A 97 -23.69 -0.05 25.23
N GLY A 98 -23.92 1.01 24.46
CA GLY A 98 -22.87 1.85 23.90
C GLY A 98 -22.37 2.91 24.89
N ASP A 99 -21.10 3.28 24.77
CA ASP A 99 -20.49 4.34 25.60
C ASP A 99 -21.13 5.71 25.40
N ASP A 100 -21.80 5.92 24.27
CA ASP A 100 -22.50 7.15 23.89
C ASP A 100 -23.95 7.21 24.45
N GLY A 101 -24.35 6.24 25.27
CA GLY A 101 -25.70 6.13 25.81
C GLY A 101 -26.69 5.44 24.88
N THR A 102 -26.24 4.91 23.73
CA THR A 102 -27.09 4.06 22.88
C THR A 102 -27.33 2.70 23.51
N LYS A 103 -28.46 2.09 23.15
CA LYS A 103 -28.79 0.71 23.51
C LYS A 103 -29.28 -0.05 22.28
N LYS A 104 -28.81 -1.28 22.09
CA LYS A 104 -29.29 -2.20 21.04
C LYS A 104 -29.83 -3.46 21.67
N VAL A 105 -31.01 -3.92 21.24
CA VAL A 105 -31.62 -5.17 21.70
C VAL A 105 -31.85 -6.06 20.49
N TYR A 106 -31.26 -7.25 20.52
CA TYR A 106 -31.39 -8.29 19.52
C TYR A 106 -32.24 -9.42 20.08
N ASN A 107 -33.24 -9.88 19.33
CA ASN A 107 -33.95 -11.14 19.62
C ASN A 107 -33.86 -12.02 18.38
N CYS A 108 -32.98 -13.01 18.43
CA CYS A 108 -32.63 -13.84 17.28
C CYS A 108 -31.95 -15.13 17.73
N ILE A 109 -31.61 -15.98 16.77
CA ILE A 109 -30.83 -17.19 17.00
C ILE A 109 -29.35 -16.80 17.10
N PHE A 110 -28.64 -17.43 18.04
CA PHE A 110 -27.20 -17.35 18.15
C PHE A 110 -26.58 -18.71 17.79
N GLU A 111 -25.54 -18.70 16.98
CA GLU A 111 -24.68 -19.86 16.74
C GLU A 111 -23.25 -19.49 17.12
N ASN A 112 -22.67 -20.18 18.11
CA ASN A 112 -21.29 -20.00 18.58
C ASN A 112 -20.90 -18.56 18.93
N GLY A 113 -21.83 -17.73 19.40
CA GLY A 113 -21.55 -16.30 19.63
C GLY A 113 -22.16 -15.35 18.63
N GLU A 114 -22.52 -15.81 17.44
CA GLU A 114 -22.92 -14.93 16.34
C GLU A 114 -24.43 -14.84 16.23
N ALA A 115 -24.97 -13.61 16.25
CA ALA A 115 -26.39 -13.37 15.98
C ALA A 115 -26.70 -13.64 14.51
N ILE A 116 -27.54 -14.64 14.24
CA ILE A 116 -27.84 -15.11 12.89
C ILE A 116 -29.33 -15.42 12.67
N GLY A 117 -29.73 -15.45 11.39
CA GLY A 117 -31.05 -15.86 10.95
C GLY A 117 -32.11 -14.78 11.15
N LYS A 118 -33.38 -15.16 11.07
CA LYS A 118 -34.49 -14.21 11.23
C LYS A 118 -34.65 -13.78 12.68
N GLY A 119 -34.81 -12.48 12.90
CA GLY A 119 -35.03 -11.93 14.23
C GLY A 119 -35.40 -10.46 14.21
N THR A 120 -35.31 -9.83 15.38
CA THR A 120 -35.59 -8.40 15.56
C THR A 120 -34.40 -7.66 16.16
N ILE A 121 -34.21 -6.42 15.73
CA ILE A 121 -33.25 -5.47 16.31
C ILE A 121 -34.03 -4.23 16.72
N LYS A 122 -33.83 -3.74 17.96
CA LYS A 122 -34.31 -2.43 18.41
C LYS A 122 -33.11 -1.58 18.79
N PHE A 123 -32.96 -0.43 18.14
CA PHE A 123 -31.96 0.58 18.44
C PHE A 123 -32.62 1.74 19.20
N PHE A 124 -32.09 2.06 20.36
CA PHE A 124 -32.49 3.18 21.20
C PHE A 124 -31.39 4.23 21.13
N ALA A 125 -31.69 5.38 20.53
CA ALA A 125 -30.79 6.52 20.47
C ALA A 125 -30.75 7.26 21.84
N PRO A 126 -29.69 8.03 22.14
CA PRO A 126 -29.56 8.72 23.43
C PRO A 126 -30.70 9.74 23.68
N ASN A 127 -31.30 10.26 22.61
CA ASN A 127 -32.45 11.17 22.67
C ASN A 127 -33.80 10.44 22.86
N GLY A 128 -33.81 9.12 23.10
CA GLY A 128 -35.00 8.31 23.31
C GLY A 128 -35.71 7.84 22.03
N GLN A 129 -35.24 8.25 20.84
CA GLN A 129 -35.79 7.77 19.57
C GLN A 129 -35.49 6.30 19.34
N ILE A 130 -36.44 5.58 18.75
CA ILE A 130 -36.34 4.13 18.53
C ILE A 130 -36.44 3.82 17.04
N THR A 131 -35.47 3.05 16.55
CA THR A 131 -35.54 2.39 15.24
C THR A 131 -35.71 0.90 15.47
N SER A 132 -36.64 0.26 14.76
CA SER A 132 -36.82 -1.18 14.82
C SER A 132 -36.57 -1.83 13.46
N TYR A 133 -36.04 -3.04 13.49
CA TYR A 133 -35.82 -3.89 12.34
C TYR A 133 -36.35 -5.29 12.64
N GLU A 134 -36.98 -5.89 11.63
CA GLU A 134 -37.39 -7.29 11.61
C GLU A 134 -36.97 -7.91 10.29
N GLY A 135 -36.25 -9.02 10.34
CA GLY A 135 -35.76 -9.67 9.15
C GLY A 135 -34.51 -10.48 9.41
N GLU A 136 -33.74 -10.66 8.35
CA GLU A 136 -32.52 -11.43 8.35
C GLU A 136 -31.36 -10.72 9.07
N ILE A 137 -30.72 -11.43 10.00
CA ILE A 137 -29.59 -10.94 10.81
C ILE A 137 -28.37 -11.81 10.50
N VAL A 138 -27.23 -11.16 10.31
CA VAL A 138 -25.94 -11.82 10.10
C VAL A 138 -24.88 -11.08 10.92
N ASN A 139 -24.27 -11.76 11.88
CA ASN A 139 -23.24 -11.23 12.80
C ASN A 139 -23.61 -9.87 13.39
N TYR A 140 -24.81 -9.76 13.96
CA TYR A 140 -25.37 -8.53 14.56
C TYR A 140 -25.72 -7.40 13.58
N TYR A 141 -25.57 -7.62 12.27
CA TYR A 141 -26.02 -6.67 11.25
C TYR A 141 -27.40 -7.07 10.74
N SER A 142 -28.29 -6.09 10.51
CA SER A 142 -29.39 -6.33 9.58
C SER A 142 -28.82 -6.51 8.17
N HIS A 143 -29.08 -7.66 7.58
CA HIS A 143 -28.46 -8.08 6.33
C HIS A 143 -29.38 -9.04 5.60
N GLY A 144 -29.52 -8.94 4.28
CA GLY A 144 -30.54 -9.67 3.54
C GLY A 144 -31.92 -9.04 3.68
N PHE A 145 -32.98 -9.79 3.40
CA PHE A 145 -34.33 -9.21 3.33
C PHE A 145 -34.89 -8.89 4.73
N GLY A 146 -35.50 -7.71 4.88
CA GLY A 146 -36.21 -7.32 6.10
C GLY A 146 -36.98 -6.02 5.97
N GLN A 147 -37.52 -5.56 7.09
CA GLN A 147 -38.26 -4.31 7.23
C GLN A 147 -37.69 -3.48 8.40
N ALA A 148 -37.48 -2.19 8.18
CA ALA A 148 -37.13 -1.22 9.22
C ALA A 148 -38.22 -0.16 9.38
N LYS A 149 -38.44 0.29 10.63
CA LYS A 149 -39.30 1.42 10.99
C LYS A 149 -38.47 2.47 11.72
N TYR A 150 -38.56 3.71 11.28
CA TYR A 150 -37.75 4.83 11.76
C TYR A 150 -38.54 5.75 12.71
N PRO A 151 -37.86 6.61 13.50
CA PRO A 151 -38.51 7.45 14.51
C PRO A 151 -39.51 8.47 13.95
N ASP A 152 -39.31 8.91 12.71
CA ASP A 152 -40.22 9.82 11.99
C ASP A 152 -41.44 9.08 11.40
N GLY A 153 -41.57 7.78 11.69
CA GLY A 153 -42.60 6.87 11.21
C GLY A 153 -42.44 6.42 9.75
N SER A 154 -41.37 6.84 9.07
CA SER A 154 -41.01 6.26 7.77
C SER A 154 -40.60 4.79 7.93
N SER A 155 -40.61 4.04 6.82
CA SER A 155 -40.21 2.63 6.81
C SER A 155 -39.48 2.26 5.53
N PHE A 156 -38.66 1.23 5.62
CA PHE A 156 -38.02 0.60 4.48
C PHE A 156 -38.32 -0.90 4.49
N GLU A 157 -38.57 -1.47 3.32
CA GLU A 157 -38.84 -2.89 3.13
C GLU A 157 -38.03 -3.37 1.91
N GLY A 158 -37.13 -4.33 2.14
CA GLY A 158 -36.24 -4.85 1.10
C GLY A 158 -34.95 -5.46 1.64
N LEU A 159 -33.96 -5.56 0.76
CA LEU A 159 -32.62 -6.06 1.07
C LEU A 159 -31.82 -5.02 1.85
N PHE A 160 -31.17 -5.46 2.91
CA PHE A 160 -30.20 -4.71 3.70
C PHE A 160 -28.79 -5.26 3.46
N ARG A 161 -27.79 -4.37 3.51
CA ARG A 161 -26.38 -4.69 3.46
C ARG A 161 -25.68 -4.02 4.64
N MET A 162 -25.30 -4.80 5.65
CA MET A 162 -24.58 -4.31 6.83
C MET A 162 -25.25 -3.08 7.49
N ASN A 163 -26.49 -3.25 7.94
CA ASN A 163 -27.35 -2.21 8.52
C ASN A 163 -27.94 -1.17 7.55
N GLN A 164 -27.50 -1.14 6.29
CA GLN A 164 -27.94 -0.16 5.32
C GLN A 164 -29.05 -0.69 4.41
N PRO A 165 -30.14 0.07 4.17
CA PRO A 165 -31.06 -0.20 3.08
C PRO A 165 -30.32 -0.29 1.74
N PHE A 166 -30.46 -1.41 1.03
CA PHE A 166 -29.71 -1.67 -0.20
C PHE A 166 -30.61 -1.70 -1.43
N THR A 167 -31.59 -2.59 -1.48
CA THR A 167 -32.55 -2.64 -2.60
C THR A 167 -33.96 -2.90 -2.08
N GLY A 168 -34.89 -1.98 -2.32
CA GLY A 168 -36.23 -2.07 -1.76
C GLY A 168 -37.04 -0.79 -1.85
N GLN A 169 -38.19 -0.78 -1.20
CA GLN A 169 -39.10 0.36 -1.17
C GLN A 169 -38.90 1.17 0.12
N PHE A 170 -38.80 2.48 -0.01
CA PHE A 170 -38.80 3.42 1.11
C PHE A 170 -40.12 4.19 1.14
N LYS A 171 -40.86 4.06 2.24
CA LYS A 171 -42.16 4.71 2.49
C LYS A 171 -41.93 5.85 3.48
N VAL A 172 -42.07 7.08 3.01
CA VAL A 172 -41.94 8.30 3.84
C VAL A 172 -43.32 8.75 4.29
N ILE A 173 -43.47 9.16 5.55
CA ILE A 173 -44.72 9.74 6.04
C ILE A 173 -45.01 11.06 5.29
N ASN A 174 -46.25 11.25 4.86
CA ASN A 174 -46.74 12.45 4.17
C ASN A 174 -45.96 12.82 2.88
N SER A 175 -45.32 11.84 2.24
CA SER A 175 -44.62 12.04 0.97
C SER A 175 -44.72 10.79 0.08
N LYS A 176 -44.37 10.93 -1.20
CA LYS A 176 -44.41 9.83 -2.15
C LYS A 176 -43.29 8.82 -1.84
N ALA A 177 -43.65 7.54 -1.76
CA ALA A 177 -42.69 6.46 -1.66
C ALA A 177 -41.70 6.48 -2.83
N PHE A 178 -40.46 6.05 -2.59
CA PHE A 178 -39.43 5.91 -3.60
C PHE A 178 -38.71 4.57 -3.45
N TRP A 179 -37.85 4.24 -4.41
CA TRP A 179 -37.10 2.98 -4.40
C TRP A 179 -35.63 3.24 -4.15
N ILE A 180 -34.97 2.29 -3.51
CA ILE A 180 -33.53 2.20 -3.43
C ILE A 180 -33.13 0.97 -4.27
N TYR A 181 -32.13 1.11 -5.12
CA TYR A 181 -31.54 0.03 -5.90
C TYR A 181 -30.02 0.10 -5.74
N GLN A 182 -29.43 -0.96 -5.19
CA GLN A 182 -27.99 -1.07 -4.92
C GLN A 182 -27.43 0.15 -4.16
N GLY A 183 -28.16 0.60 -3.13
CA GLY A 183 -27.81 1.75 -2.28
C GLY A 183 -28.15 3.13 -2.86
N SER A 184 -28.60 3.19 -4.11
CA SER A 184 -28.93 4.45 -4.80
C SER A 184 -30.44 4.66 -4.94
N ARG A 185 -30.90 5.91 -4.80
CA ARG A 185 -32.31 6.26 -5.03
C ARG A 185 -32.67 6.12 -6.50
N VAL A 186 -33.77 5.44 -6.79
CA VAL A 186 -34.35 5.32 -8.13
C VAL A 186 -35.87 5.53 -8.13
N ASP A 187 -36.44 5.91 -9.27
CA ASP A 187 -37.88 6.12 -9.41
C ASP A 187 -38.66 4.79 -9.48
N LYS A 188 -38.03 3.73 -9.99
CA LYS A 188 -38.56 2.36 -10.07
C LYS A 188 -37.41 1.36 -10.10
N LEU A 189 -37.65 0.16 -9.59
CA LEU A 189 -36.67 -0.93 -9.69
C LEU A 189 -36.52 -1.40 -11.16
N PRO A 190 -35.32 -1.84 -11.58
CA PRO A 190 -35.12 -2.44 -12.88
C PRO A 190 -35.99 -3.69 -13.07
N LYS A 191 -36.45 -3.96 -14.30
CA LYS A 191 -37.23 -5.17 -14.60
C LYS A 191 -36.45 -6.46 -14.31
N SER A 192 -35.11 -6.40 -14.33
CA SER A 192 -34.20 -7.49 -14.00
C SER A 192 -34.18 -7.84 -12.50
N TYR A 193 -34.68 -6.95 -11.63
CA TYR A 193 -34.76 -7.23 -10.20
C TYR A 193 -35.97 -8.13 -9.91
N LYS A 194 -35.77 -9.44 -10.02
CA LYS A 194 -36.71 -10.48 -9.58
C LYS A 194 -35.94 -11.66 -8.99
N PRO A 195 -35.71 -11.70 -7.68
CA PRO A 195 -35.15 -12.89 -7.04
C PRO A 195 -36.16 -14.03 -7.18
N ASN A 196 -35.77 -15.12 -7.86
CA ASN A 196 -36.65 -16.27 -8.09
C ASN A 196 -35.92 -17.62 -7.91
N TYR A 197 -34.74 -17.60 -7.31
CA TYR A 197 -33.98 -18.80 -7.01
C TYR A 197 -34.21 -19.24 -5.56
N SER A 198 -34.40 -20.54 -5.35
CA SER A 198 -34.50 -21.17 -4.03
C SER A 198 -33.83 -22.54 -4.09
N PRO A 199 -32.64 -22.69 -3.50
CA PRO A 199 -31.89 -23.95 -3.54
C PRO A 199 -32.53 -25.01 -2.66
N GLN A 200 -32.28 -26.28 -2.99
CA GLN A 200 -32.59 -27.39 -2.10
C GLN A 200 -31.60 -27.40 -0.92
N ILE A 201 -32.13 -27.30 0.30
CA ILE A 201 -31.33 -27.31 1.52
C ILE A 201 -30.87 -28.74 1.86
N GLY A 202 -29.63 -28.88 2.33
CA GLY A 202 -29.04 -30.15 2.76
C GLY A 202 -28.47 -31.02 1.63
N THR A 203 -28.52 -30.56 0.37
CA THR A 203 -27.90 -31.25 -0.76
C THR A 203 -26.73 -30.45 -1.34
N GLN A 204 -25.77 -31.15 -1.93
CA GLN A 204 -24.72 -30.50 -2.73
C GLN A 204 -25.31 -30.07 -4.07
N LEU A 205 -25.12 -28.80 -4.41
CA LEU A 205 -25.62 -28.17 -5.61
C LEU A 205 -24.45 -27.76 -6.52
N THR A 206 -24.72 -27.80 -7.82
CA THR A 206 -23.88 -27.18 -8.85
C THR A 206 -24.65 -26.03 -9.47
N GLU A 207 -24.15 -24.82 -9.28
CA GLU A 207 -24.79 -23.59 -9.69
C GLU A 207 -23.94 -22.92 -10.78
N TYR A 208 -24.54 -22.47 -11.89
CA TYR A 208 -23.82 -21.94 -13.04
C TYR A 208 -23.94 -20.42 -13.15
N PHE A 209 -22.85 -19.77 -13.56
CA PHE A 209 -22.75 -18.31 -13.66
C PHE A 209 -22.08 -17.88 -14.98
N ASP A 210 -22.51 -16.76 -15.54
CA ASP A 210 -21.90 -16.14 -16.73
C ASP A 210 -20.66 -15.30 -16.37
N GLU A 211 -20.11 -14.56 -17.33
CA GLU A 211 -18.91 -13.73 -17.12
C GLU A 211 -19.12 -12.57 -16.12
N GLU A 212 -20.37 -12.15 -15.91
CA GLU A 212 -20.75 -11.09 -14.96
C GLU A 212 -21.18 -11.66 -13.60
N TRP A 213 -20.93 -12.95 -13.36
CA TRP A 213 -21.38 -13.68 -12.16
C TRP A 213 -22.89 -13.69 -11.97
N LYS A 214 -23.66 -13.58 -13.05
CA LYS A 214 -25.11 -13.76 -13.01
C LYS A 214 -25.46 -15.22 -13.24
N ARG A 215 -26.39 -15.72 -12.44
CA ARG A 215 -26.87 -17.10 -12.52
C ARG A 215 -27.44 -17.39 -13.91
N CYS A 216 -27.00 -18.49 -14.53
CA CYS A 216 -27.40 -18.87 -15.88
C CYS A 216 -27.54 -20.40 -16.04
N ASN A 217 -27.87 -20.84 -17.24
CA ASN A 217 -27.84 -22.26 -17.61
C ASN A 217 -26.43 -22.68 -18.05
N LEU A 218 -26.12 -23.97 -17.97
CA LEU A 218 -24.82 -24.54 -18.36
C LEU A 218 -24.30 -24.06 -19.73
N SER A 219 -25.18 -23.89 -20.72
CA SER A 219 -24.79 -23.45 -22.07
C SER A 219 -24.14 -22.07 -22.12
N ASN A 220 -24.45 -21.20 -21.16
CA ASN A 220 -23.98 -19.81 -21.10
C ASN A 220 -22.93 -19.62 -19.99
N ALA A 221 -22.59 -20.69 -19.28
CA ALA A 221 -21.76 -20.63 -18.10
C ALA A 221 -20.29 -20.38 -18.42
N LYS A 222 -19.69 -19.47 -17.66
CA LYS A 222 -18.23 -19.28 -17.59
C LYS A 222 -17.66 -19.83 -16.29
N PHE A 223 -18.50 -19.91 -15.25
CA PHE A 223 -18.14 -20.44 -13.94
C PHE A 223 -19.23 -21.37 -13.40
N TYR A 224 -18.86 -22.19 -12.44
CA TYR A 224 -19.82 -22.91 -11.61
C TYR A 224 -19.37 -22.98 -10.15
N ARG A 225 -20.33 -22.92 -9.22
CA ARG A 225 -20.14 -23.04 -7.77
C ARG A 225 -20.57 -24.42 -7.31
N ILE A 226 -19.77 -25.05 -6.46
CA ILE A 226 -20.16 -26.23 -5.69
C ILE A 226 -20.41 -25.78 -4.25
N VAL A 227 -21.64 -25.94 -3.79
CA VAL A 227 -22.07 -25.49 -2.46
C VAL A 227 -23.14 -26.42 -1.89
N THR A 228 -23.13 -26.60 -0.57
CA THR A 228 -24.22 -27.19 0.19
C THR A 228 -24.75 -26.14 1.14
N TYR A 229 -26.07 -25.93 1.19
CA TYR A 229 -26.67 -25.00 2.15
C TYR A 229 -27.24 -25.77 3.33
N LYS A 230 -26.87 -25.40 4.56
CA LYS A 230 -27.45 -25.95 5.80
C LYS A 230 -28.80 -25.30 6.16
N ALA A 231 -29.02 -24.08 5.69
CA ALA A 231 -30.26 -23.31 5.84
C ALA A 231 -30.34 -22.27 4.71
N PRO A 232 -31.48 -21.59 4.49
CA PRO A 232 -31.57 -20.53 3.50
C PRO A 232 -30.43 -19.51 3.63
N ASN A 233 -29.72 -19.26 2.54
CA ASN A 233 -28.56 -18.37 2.43
C ASN A 233 -27.37 -18.76 3.32
N ARG A 234 -27.39 -19.92 3.98
CA ARG A 234 -26.31 -20.39 4.87
C ARG A 234 -25.55 -21.55 4.25
N PRO A 235 -24.36 -21.32 3.68
CA PRO A 235 -23.54 -22.40 3.17
C PRO A 235 -23.00 -23.27 4.32
N GLN A 236 -22.64 -24.50 3.98
CA GLN A 236 -22.03 -25.48 4.86
C GLN A 236 -20.60 -25.73 4.41
N GLY A 237 -19.64 -25.34 5.25
CA GLY A 237 -18.21 -25.47 4.97
C GLY A 237 -17.72 -24.48 3.92
N LYS A 238 -16.50 -24.75 3.43
CA LYS A 238 -15.82 -23.90 2.44
C LYS A 238 -16.49 -24.00 1.07
N ILE A 239 -16.83 -22.86 0.48
CA ILE A 239 -17.40 -22.77 -0.87
C ILE A 239 -16.27 -22.82 -1.90
N ARG A 240 -16.52 -23.45 -3.04
CA ARG A 240 -15.58 -23.49 -4.16
C ARG A 240 -16.28 -23.12 -5.45
N ASP A 241 -15.69 -22.15 -6.15
CA ASP A 241 -16.07 -21.80 -7.50
C ASP A 241 -15.00 -22.27 -8.48
N TYR A 242 -15.44 -22.61 -9.68
CA TYR A 242 -14.63 -23.18 -10.73
C TYR A 242 -14.87 -22.45 -12.03
N TYR A 243 -13.83 -22.35 -12.85
CA TYR A 243 -13.98 -22.08 -14.27
C TYR A 243 -14.79 -23.20 -14.92
N ILE A 244 -15.48 -22.90 -16.02
CA ILE A 244 -16.23 -23.92 -16.77
C ILE A 244 -15.31 -25.04 -17.30
N SER A 245 -14.01 -24.79 -17.40
CA SER A 245 -12.97 -25.79 -17.71
C SER A 245 -12.73 -26.81 -16.58
N GLY A 246 -13.32 -26.61 -15.40
CA GLY A 246 -13.16 -27.46 -14.22
C GLY A 246 -12.00 -27.06 -13.30
N ARG A 247 -11.24 -26.02 -13.65
CA ARG A 247 -10.15 -25.50 -12.81
C ARG A 247 -10.71 -24.63 -11.69
N LEU A 248 -10.09 -24.71 -10.50
CA LEU A 248 -10.51 -23.92 -9.35
C LEU A 248 -10.38 -22.42 -9.69
N GLN A 249 -11.41 -21.65 -9.39
CA GLN A 249 -11.46 -20.20 -9.61
C GLN A 249 -11.42 -19.45 -8.27
N SER A 250 -12.11 -19.96 -7.25
CA SER A 250 -11.98 -19.43 -5.89
C SER A 250 -12.36 -20.46 -4.84
N GLU A 251 -11.86 -20.25 -3.63
CA GLU A 251 -12.33 -20.93 -2.43
C GLU A 251 -12.46 -19.93 -1.28
N PHE A 252 -13.57 -19.97 -0.56
CA PHE A 252 -13.86 -18.98 0.47
C PHE A 252 -14.79 -19.47 1.56
N ASP A 253 -14.65 -18.84 2.72
CA ASP A 253 -15.55 -18.99 3.85
C ASP A 253 -16.58 -17.84 3.85
N CYS A 254 -17.86 -18.19 4.00
CA CYS A 254 -18.96 -17.24 3.94
C CYS A 254 -20.03 -17.60 4.96
N VAL A 255 -20.53 -16.61 5.69
CA VAL A 255 -21.61 -16.82 6.68
C VAL A 255 -22.98 -16.69 6.02
N TYR A 256 -23.08 -15.86 4.97
CA TYR A 256 -24.32 -15.62 4.23
C TYR A 256 -24.03 -15.50 2.74
N ILE A 257 -24.67 -16.33 1.90
CA ILE A 257 -24.63 -16.20 0.44
C ILE A 257 -25.98 -15.70 -0.04
N ASN A 258 -25.98 -14.56 -0.73
CA ASN A 258 -27.12 -14.16 -1.52
C ASN A 258 -27.14 -14.97 -2.83
N TYR A 259 -28.31 -15.45 -3.22
CA TYR A 259 -28.41 -16.34 -4.37
C TYR A 259 -28.21 -15.66 -5.72
N ASP A 260 -28.44 -14.36 -5.81
CA ASP A 260 -28.52 -13.65 -7.09
C ASP A 260 -27.53 -12.48 -7.19
N ASP A 261 -26.92 -12.06 -6.07
CA ASP A 261 -25.99 -10.92 -6.02
C ASP A 261 -24.87 -11.16 -5.00
N ASP A 262 -23.70 -11.57 -5.47
CA ASP A 262 -22.54 -11.84 -4.62
C ASP A 262 -22.05 -10.59 -3.83
N ASN A 263 -22.46 -9.36 -4.21
CA ASN A 263 -22.17 -8.15 -3.42
C ASN A 263 -22.92 -8.11 -2.07
N LEU A 264 -23.94 -8.95 -1.94
CA LEU A 264 -24.72 -9.20 -0.72
C LEU A 264 -24.26 -10.46 0.01
N ASN A 265 -23.11 -11.04 -0.36
CA ASN A 265 -22.49 -12.05 0.47
C ASN A 265 -21.91 -11.43 1.74
N PHE A 266 -21.85 -12.23 2.79
CA PHE A 266 -21.23 -11.87 4.07
C PHE A 266 -20.05 -12.79 4.32
N ASN A 267 -18.87 -12.35 3.85
CA ASN A 267 -17.65 -13.15 3.94
C ASN A 267 -17.04 -13.07 5.33
N SER A 268 -16.52 -14.19 5.82
CA SER A 268 -15.81 -14.28 7.10
C SER A 268 -14.88 -15.47 7.05
N GLY A 269 -13.58 -15.23 7.18
CA GLY A 269 -12.52 -16.21 6.95
C GLY A 269 -11.73 -15.96 5.68
N GLU A 270 -10.90 -16.93 5.33
CA GLU A 270 -9.95 -16.80 4.23
C GLU A 270 -10.66 -16.90 2.89
N THR A 271 -10.20 -16.10 1.92
CA THR A 271 -10.61 -16.23 0.53
C THR A 271 -9.40 -16.22 -0.39
N ILE A 272 -9.38 -17.16 -1.32
CA ILE A 272 -8.33 -17.31 -2.32
C ILE A 272 -9.00 -17.37 -3.70
N TRP A 273 -8.50 -16.58 -4.63
CA TRP A 273 -8.85 -16.63 -6.04
C TRP A 273 -7.67 -17.14 -6.84
N TYR A 274 -7.97 -17.82 -7.94
CA TYR A 274 -7.01 -18.44 -8.83
C TYR A 274 -7.19 -17.94 -10.24
N TYR A 275 -6.10 -17.80 -10.98
CA TYR A 275 -6.10 -17.74 -12.43
C TYR A 275 -6.45 -19.11 -13.01
N GLU A 276 -6.95 -19.13 -14.23
CA GLU A 276 -7.24 -20.39 -14.91
C GLU A 276 -5.97 -21.24 -15.14
N ASN A 277 -4.77 -20.66 -15.11
CA ASN A 277 -3.52 -21.44 -15.15
C ASN A 277 -3.14 -22.13 -13.81
N GLY A 278 -3.95 -21.97 -12.76
CA GLY A 278 -3.76 -22.56 -11.43
C GLY A 278 -2.94 -21.71 -10.45
N GLN A 279 -2.34 -20.59 -10.90
CA GLN A 279 -1.66 -19.66 -10.00
C GLN A 279 -2.69 -18.87 -9.17
N ILE A 280 -2.35 -18.53 -7.93
CA ILE A 280 -3.18 -17.64 -7.10
C ILE A 280 -3.23 -16.27 -7.77
N SER A 281 -4.42 -15.68 -7.89
CA SER A 281 -4.61 -14.31 -8.38
C SER A 281 -4.81 -13.32 -7.24
N ARG A 282 -5.49 -13.72 -6.17
CA ARG A 282 -5.68 -12.89 -4.97
C ARG A 282 -5.86 -13.75 -3.73
N ARG A 283 -5.42 -13.28 -2.57
CA ARG A 283 -5.63 -13.89 -1.26
C ARG A 283 -5.89 -12.81 -0.22
N CYS A 284 -6.97 -12.94 0.54
CA CYS A 284 -7.27 -12.04 1.66
C CYS A 284 -8.06 -12.78 2.76
N ASN A 285 -8.25 -12.11 3.90
CA ASN A 285 -9.02 -12.63 5.01
C ASN A 285 -10.12 -11.63 5.38
N PHE A 286 -11.34 -12.11 5.57
CA PHE A 286 -12.47 -11.29 5.98
C PHE A 286 -12.81 -11.53 7.45
N LYS A 287 -13.23 -10.47 8.13
CA LYS A 287 -13.92 -10.53 9.43
C LYS A 287 -15.14 -9.63 9.33
N ASN A 288 -16.34 -10.21 9.43
CA ASN A 288 -17.60 -9.49 9.29
C ASN A 288 -17.71 -8.68 7.97
N ASN A 289 -17.35 -9.30 6.85
CA ASN A 289 -17.33 -8.72 5.52
C ASN A 289 -16.32 -7.55 5.32
N ILE A 290 -15.45 -7.30 6.30
CA ILE A 290 -14.36 -6.34 6.25
C ILE A 290 -13.05 -7.11 6.04
N ILE A 291 -12.20 -6.64 5.12
CA ILE A 291 -10.88 -7.23 4.92
C ILE A 291 -9.97 -6.85 6.10
N ILE A 292 -9.27 -7.82 6.66
CA ILE A 292 -8.31 -7.64 7.74
C ILE A 292 -6.96 -8.24 7.37
N GLY A 293 -5.87 -7.68 7.89
CA GLY A 293 -4.52 -8.13 7.57
C GLY A 293 -4.17 -7.87 6.11
N LYS A 294 -3.54 -8.83 5.42
CA LYS A 294 -3.03 -8.62 4.06
C LYS A 294 -4.05 -9.04 2.99
N ASP A 295 -4.33 -8.12 2.07
CA ASP A 295 -4.94 -8.38 0.77
C ASP A 295 -3.84 -8.40 -0.30
N ILE A 296 -3.55 -9.58 -0.82
CA ILE A 296 -2.43 -9.82 -1.72
C ILE A 296 -3.00 -10.17 -3.09
N ASN A 297 -2.65 -9.39 -4.10
CA ASN A 297 -2.92 -9.69 -5.50
C ASN A 297 -1.61 -10.10 -6.17
N TYR A 298 -1.70 -11.05 -7.09
CA TYR A 298 -0.58 -11.61 -7.82
C TYR A 298 -0.76 -11.38 -9.31
N PHE A 299 0.33 -11.45 -10.06
CA PHE A 299 0.32 -11.59 -11.51
C PHE A 299 0.05 -13.05 -11.89
N ASP A 300 -0.36 -13.27 -13.14
CA ASP A 300 -0.55 -14.59 -13.75
C ASP A 300 0.69 -15.50 -13.72
N ASN A 301 1.89 -14.94 -13.52
CA ASN A 301 3.16 -15.65 -13.36
C ASN A 301 3.50 -15.99 -11.91
N GLY A 302 2.60 -15.71 -10.96
CA GLY A 302 2.76 -15.98 -9.52
C GLY A 302 3.56 -14.93 -8.74
N LYS A 303 4.14 -13.91 -9.39
CA LYS A 303 4.79 -12.80 -8.68
C LYS A 303 3.75 -11.90 -8.02
N THR A 304 4.09 -11.30 -6.88
CA THR A 304 3.24 -10.32 -6.21
C THR A 304 3.03 -9.09 -7.09
N ASN A 305 1.78 -8.63 -7.19
CA ASN A 305 1.38 -7.41 -7.88
C ASN A 305 1.06 -6.30 -6.87
N ILE A 306 0.19 -6.58 -5.90
CA ILE A 306 -0.26 -5.60 -4.90
C ILE A 306 -0.31 -6.28 -3.54
N ILE A 307 0.13 -5.57 -2.50
CA ILE A 307 -0.17 -5.87 -1.10
C ILE A 307 -0.81 -4.63 -0.49
N ILE A 308 -2.02 -4.76 0.02
CA ILE A 308 -2.63 -3.76 0.90
C ILE A 308 -2.76 -4.41 2.28
N GLU A 309 -2.24 -3.75 3.30
CA GLU A 309 -2.36 -4.20 4.68
C GLU A 309 -3.43 -3.37 5.39
N TYR A 310 -4.33 -4.05 6.09
CA TYR A 310 -5.43 -3.47 6.84
C TYR A 310 -5.28 -3.82 8.32
N ASP A 311 -5.66 -2.88 9.17
CA ASP A 311 -5.88 -3.18 10.58
C ASP A 311 -7.14 -4.04 10.76
N ASN A 312 -7.46 -4.36 12.02
CA ASN A 312 -8.65 -5.16 12.29
C ASN A 312 -9.94 -4.41 11.97
N GLU A 313 -9.94 -3.08 11.85
CA GLU A 313 -11.13 -2.26 11.55
C GLU A 313 -11.32 -2.05 10.04
N GLY A 314 -10.43 -2.60 9.20
CA GLY A 314 -10.46 -2.41 7.75
C GLY A 314 -9.86 -1.08 7.28
N ARG A 315 -9.12 -0.38 8.15
CA ARG A 315 -8.37 0.82 7.78
C ARG A 315 -7.04 0.40 7.17
N ILE A 316 -6.66 1.03 6.06
CA ILE A 316 -5.39 0.76 5.39
C ILE A 316 -4.23 1.20 6.29
N LEU A 317 -3.20 0.37 6.37
CA LEU A 317 -1.92 0.58 7.06
C LEU A 317 -0.78 0.79 6.06
N SER A 318 -0.76 0.02 4.98
CA SER A 318 0.20 0.19 3.90
C SER A 318 -0.36 -0.29 2.56
N HIS A 319 0.16 0.27 1.46
CA HIS A 319 -0.13 -0.14 0.10
C HIS A 319 1.18 -0.21 -0.69
N LYS A 320 1.48 -1.39 -1.22
CA LYS A 320 2.65 -1.65 -2.04
C LYS A 320 2.23 -2.28 -3.36
N ARG A 321 2.81 -1.79 -4.45
CA ARG A 321 2.60 -2.31 -5.80
C ARG A 321 3.95 -2.58 -6.46
N TRP A 322 4.00 -3.63 -7.28
CA TRP A 322 5.17 -4.01 -8.05
C TRP A 322 4.83 -4.12 -9.53
N TYR A 323 5.84 -3.90 -10.37
CA TYR A 323 5.79 -4.28 -11.78
C TYR A 323 5.88 -5.79 -11.95
N LYS A 324 5.47 -6.30 -13.13
CA LYS A 324 5.58 -7.74 -13.46
C LYS A 324 7.04 -8.23 -13.45
N SER A 325 8.01 -7.32 -13.61
CA SER A 325 9.44 -7.60 -13.43
C SER A 325 9.79 -7.97 -11.98
N GLY A 326 9.03 -7.50 -11.00
CA GLY A 326 9.29 -7.63 -9.56
C GLY A 326 9.88 -6.36 -8.94
N LYS A 327 10.13 -5.31 -9.73
CA LYS A 327 10.57 -4.02 -9.22
C LYS A 327 9.41 -3.28 -8.52
N PRO A 328 9.68 -2.52 -7.44
CA PRO A 328 8.66 -1.71 -6.81
C PRO A 328 8.07 -0.71 -7.82
N ASN A 329 6.80 -0.39 -7.67
CA ASN A 329 6.09 0.61 -8.46
C ASN A 329 5.47 1.68 -7.55
N ILE A 330 4.76 1.27 -6.48
CA ILE A 330 4.20 2.21 -5.51
C ILE A 330 4.51 1.71 -4.10
N VAL A 331 4.89 2.62 -3.21
CA VAL A 331 4.97 2.40 -1.77
C VAL A 331 4.27 3.54 -1.06
N ALA A 332 3.28 3.21 -0.25
CA ALA A 332 2.48 4.17 0.49
C ALA A 332 2.21 3.66 1.91
N ASP A 333 2.42 4.52 2.90
CA ASP A 333 2.16 4.22 4.31
C ASP A 333 1.01 5.10 4.83
N TYR A 334 0.21 4.53 5.72
CA TYR A 334 -1.02 5.15 6.20
C TYR A 334 -1.07 5.18 7.73
N LYS A 335 -1.67 6.24 8.27
CA LYS A 335 -2.03 6.37 9.68
C LYS A 335 -3.53 6.64 9.78
N ASP A 336 -4.23 5.80 10.55
CA ASP A 336 -5.70 5.87 10.71
C ASP A 336 -6.47 5.86 9.36
N GLY A 337 -5.95 5.11 8.38
CA GLY A 337 -6.53 5.00 7.03
C GLY A 337 -6.26 6.19 6.11
N ARG A 338 -5.39 7.13 6.50
CA ARG A 338 -4.98 8.29 5.68
C ARG A 338 -3.50 8.21 5.33
N LEU A 339 -3.13 8.63 4.13
CA LEU A 339 -1.73 8.69 3.70
C LEU A 339 -0.92 9.55 4.66
N ILE A 340 0.28 9.10 5.02
CA ILE A 340 1.20 9.90 5.83
C ILE A 340 1.72 11.07 4.98
N ASN A 341 1.57 12.28 5.48
CA ASN A 341 1.93 13.53 4.79
C ASN A 341 1.27 13.72 3.41
N ASP A 342 0.13 13.06 3.16
CA ASP A 342 -0.58 13.05 1.86
C ASP A 342 0.30 12.64 0.67
N ARG A 343 1.38 11.87 0.93
CA ARG A 343 2.37 11.47 -0.08
C ARG A 343 2.53 9.96 -0.18
N TYR A 344 2.89 9.50 -1.37
CA TYR A 344 3.37 8.14 -1.63
C TYR A 344 4.58 8.17 -2.54
N THR A 345 5.40 7.12 -2.50
CA THR A 345 6.53 6.97 -3.42
C THR A 345 6.11 6.17 -4.63
N GLU A 346 6.38 6.70 -5.82
CA GLU A 346 6.25 6.01 -7.10
C GLU A 346 7.65 5.75 -7.67
N PHE A 347 7.84 4.57 -8.25
CA PHE A 347 9.07 4.12 -8.88
C PHE A 347 8.79 3.74 -10.33
N ASP A 348 9.71 4.02 -11.23
CA ASP A 348 9.73 3.42 -12.56
C ASP A 348 10.51 2.10 -12.58
N GLU A 349 10.49 1.40 -13.72
CA GLU A 349 11.23 0.15 -13.89
C GLU A 349 12.74 0.34 -13.98
N ASP A 350 13.25 1.57 -14.08
CA ASP A 350 14.68 1.87 -14.15
C ASP A 350 15.25 2.29 -12.79
N GLY A 351 14.39 2.54 -11.80
CA GLY A 351 14.75 2.89 -10.43
C GLY A 351 14.63 4.39 -10.11
N LEU A 352 14.20 5.23 -11.06
CA LEU A 352 13.85 6.61 -10.75
C LEU A 352 12.65 6.60 -9.79
N ALA A 353 12.78 7.35 -8.71
CA ALA A 353 11.74 7.44 -7.70
C ALA A 353 11.22 8.88 -7.63
N CYS A 354 9.96 9.03 -7.26
CA CYS A 354 9.41 10.33 -6.92
C CYS A 354 8.44 10.24 -5.74
N GLN A 355 8.42 11.28 -4.92
CA GLN A 355 7.38 11.51 -3.92
C GLN A 355 6.24 12.17 -4.66
N VAL A 356 5.07 11.55 -4.58
CA VAL A 356 3.86 11.96 -5.28
C VAL A 356 2.85 12.45 -4.26
N MET A 357 2.33 13.65 -4.51
CA MET A 357 1.17 14.17 -3.83
C MET A 357 0.05 14.36 -4.85
N ASP A 358 -1.02 13.61 -4.68
CA ASP A 358 -2.18 13.60 -5.59
C ASP A 358 -3.38 14.23 -4.89
N GLU A 359 -3.65 15.48 -5.25
CA GLU A 359 -4.77 16.23 -4.71
C GLU A 359 -6.05 15.95 -5.51
N ASN A 360 -7.03 15.37 -4.82
CA ASN A 360 -8.36 15.06 -5.36
C ASN A 360 -9.49 15.88 -4.70
N PHE A 361 -9.13 16.90 -3.93
CA PHE A 361 -9.97 17.91 -3.29
C PHE A 361 -10.90 17.41 -2.18
N ASN A 362 -11.01 16.09 -1.94
CA ASN A 362 -11.99 15.56 -0.99
C ASN A 362 -11.53 15.65 0.45
N LEU A 363 -10.27 15.30 0.73
CA LEU A 363 -9.76 15.19 2.09
C LEU A 363 -9.72 16.55 2.80
N ASN A 364 -9.47 17.61 2.02
CA ASN A 364 -9.33 19.00 2.45
C ASN A 364 -10.33 19.90 1.70
N LYS A 365 -11.53 19.35 1.42
CA LYS A 365 -12.62 20.03 0.71
C LYS A 365 -12.87 21.46 1.19
N GLN A 366 -12.84 21.69 2.50
CA GLN A 366 -13.05 23.02 3.08
C GLN A 366 -12.01 24.06 2.66
N THR A 367 -10.80 23.63 2.31
CA THR A 367 -9.72 24.52 1.84
C THR A 367 -9.91 24.93 0.39
N TRP A 368 -10.50 24.06 -0.42
CA TRP A 368 -10.74 24.31 -1.85
C TRP A 368 -12.07 25.02 -2.12
N GLU A 369 -13.05 24.83 -1.25
CA GLU A 369 -14.34 25.51 -1.37
C GLU A 369 -14.24 26.96 -0.92
N SER A 370 -14.85 27.84 -1.72
CA SER A 370 -14.92 29.25 -1.36
C SER A 370 -16.17 29.88 -1.94
N LYS A 371 -16.66 30.93 -1.29
CA LYS A 371 -17.76 31.75 -1.76
C LYS A 371 -17.37 33.19 -1.59
N ASP A 372 -16.91 33.78 -2.68
CA ASP A 372 -16.81 35.23 -2.84
C ASP A 372 -18.00 35.71 -3.68
N ASP A 373 -18.31 37.00 -3.64
CA ASP A 373 -19.39 37.63 -4.41
C ASP A 373 -19.19 37.46 -5.93
N ASN A 374 -17.93 37.30 -6.37
CA ASN A 374 -17.53 37.24 -7.78
C ASN A 374 -17.09 35.86 -8.27
N ALA A 375 -16.69 34.95 -7.37
CA ALA A 375 -16.23 33.61 -7.73
C ALA A 375 -16.60 32.58 -6.65
N LYS A 376 -17.08 31.41 -7.09
CA LYS A 376 -17.50 30.30 -6.23
C LYS A 376 -16.74 29.04 -6.61
N SER A 377 -16.34 28.27 -5.60
CA SER A 377 -15.73 26.96 -5.78
C SER A 377 -16.40 25.91 -4.91
N GLU A 378 -16.70 24.75 -5.49
CA GLU A 378 -17.37 23.61 -4.84
C GLU A 378 -16.65 22.30 -5.20
N VAL A 379 -16.42 21.44 -4.21
CA VAL A 379 -15.91 20.09 -4.46
C VAL A 379 -17.08 19.12 -4.57
N SER A 380 -17.20 18.46 -5.72
CA SER A 380 -18.24 17.48 -5.97
C SER A 380 -17.70 16.34 -6.82
N SER A 381 -18.09 15.10 -6.50
CA SER A 381 -17.67 13.91 -7.26
C SER A 381 -16.15 13.84 -7.47
N ASN A 382 -15.37 14.12 -6.42
CA ASN A 382 -13.90 14.11 -6.41
C ASN A 382 -13.23 15.12 -7.35
N ARG A 383 -13.93 16.21 -7.68
CA ARG A 383 -13.44 17.25 -8.58
C ARG A 383 -13.77 18.63 -8.03
N LEU A 384 -12.94 19.61 -8.36
CA LEU A 384 -13.14 21.01 -7.97
C LEU A 384 -13.83 21.75 -9.12
N PHE A 385 -15.03 22.27 -8.86
CA PHE A 385 -15.75 23.13 -9.77
C PHE A 385 -15.52 24.58 -9.37
N ILE A 386 -15.22 25.44 -10.34
CA ILE A 386 -15.05 26.87 -10.14
C ILE A 386 -15.96 27.62 -11.12
N SER A 387 -16.75 28.55 -10.60
CA SER A 387 -17.59 29.47 -11.36
C SER A 387 -17.15 30.90 -11.05
N ASP A 388 -16.62 31.61 -12.04
CA ASP A 388 -16.28 33.03 -11.94
C ASP A 388 -17.30 33.86 -12.72
N GLU A 389 -18.08 34.68 -12.01
CA GLU A 389 -19.10 35.57 -12.60
C GLU A 389 -18.60 37.02 -12.71
N GLY A 390 -17.59 37.39 -11.91
CA GLY A 390 -16.99 38.71 -11.88
C GLY A 390 -16.07 39.00 -13.06
N GLY A 391 -15.44 37.96 -13.61
CA GLY A 391 -14.49 38.07 -14.72
C GLY A 391 -13.07 38.44 -14.29
N ASN A 392 -12.77 38.33 -12.99
CA ASN A 392 -11.45 38.58 -12.43
C ASN A 392 -10.56 37.33 -12.57
N THR A 393 -9.30 37.44 -12.16
CA THR A 393 -8.42 36.28 -12.03
C THR A 393 -8.55 35.71 -10.62
N THR A 394 -8.91 34.44 -10.55
CA THR A 394 -9.12 33.68 -9.32
C THR A 394 -8.08 32.57 -9.24
N ILE A 395 -7.31 32.56 -8.15
CA ILE A 395 -6.32 31.51 -7.86
C ILE A 395 -6.83 30.63 -6.70
N ARG A 396 -6.60 29.33 -6.82
CA ARG A 396 -6.72 28.37 -5.73
C ARG A 396 -5.37 27.66 -5.56
N THR A 397 -4.66 28.06 -4.51
CA THR A 397 -3.45 27.37 -4.03
C THR A 397 -3.77 26.71 -2.70
N ASN A 398 -3.41 25.45 -2.53
CA ASN A 398 -3.64 24.72 -1.29
C ASN A 398 -2.34 24.23 -0.66
N TYR A 399 -1.47 25.16 -0.29
CA TYR A 399 -0.20 24.87 0.41
C TYR A 399 0.66 23.73 -0.17
N ILE A 400 0.52 23.42 -1.47
CA ILE A 400 1.35 22.43 -2.14
C ILE A 400 2.72 23.06 -2.35
N GLU A 401 3.64 22.74 -1.46
CA GLU A 401 5.01 23.25 -1.52
C GLU A 401 5.81 22.54 -2.61
N ILE A 402 6.38 23.34 -3.51
CA ILE A 402 7.33 22.95 -4.53
C ILE A 402 8.72 23.00 -3.91
N ASN A 403 9.41 21.87 -3.87
CA ASN A 403 10.83 21.82 -3.58
C ASN A 403 11.62 22.25 -4.83
N GLN A 404 11.95 23.53 -4.90
CA GLN A 404 12.63 24.11 -6.07
C GLN A 404 14.08 23.63 -6.25
N ASN A 405 14.67 23.00 -5.23
CA ASN A 405 16.05 22.51 -5.28
C ASN A 405 16.15 21.17 -6.01
N GLU A 406 15.07 20.39 -6.01
CA GLU A 406 15.00 19.09 -6.65
C GLU A 406 14.35 19.19 -8.04
N ASP A 407 14.39 18.10 -8.77
CA ASP A 407 13.61 17.95 -9.99
C ASP A 407 12.16 17.67 -9.62
N PHE A 408 11.22 18.30 -10.33
CA PHE A 408 9.81 18.16 -10.00
C PHE A 408 8.92 18.26 -11.23
N SER A 409 7.69 17.80 -11.10
CA SER A 409 6.62 18.13 -12.03
C SER A 409 5.32 18.47 -11.33
N VAL A 410 4.60 19.43 -11.91
CA VAL A 410 3.23 19.77 -11.53
C VAL A 410 2.34 19.49 -12.74
N GLU A 411 1.25 18.78 -12.50
CA GLU A 411 0.28 18.39 -13.52
C GLU A 411 -1.12 18.71 -13.05
N GLY A 412 -1.97 19.18 -13.96
CA GLY A 412 -3.39 19.43 -13.67
C GLY A 412 -4.25 19.14 -14.89
N ILE A 413 -5.37 18.47 -14.65
CA ILE A 413 -6.39 18.19 -15.68
C ILE A 413 -7.54 19.17 -15.50
N VAL A 414 -7.75 20.05 -16.48
CA VAL A 414 -8.76 21.09 -16.42
C VAL A 414 -9.73 20.97 -17.61
N ASP A 415 -11.02 20.96 -17.30
CA ASP A 415 -12.12 21.01 -18.26
C ASP A 415 -12.74 22.41 -18.25
N LEU A 416 -12.82 23.07 -19.40
CA LEU A 416 -13.71 24.23 -19.60
C LEU A 416 -15.13 23.71 -19.79
N LEU A 417 -16.10 24.21 -19.01
CA LEU A 417 -17.49 23.75 -19.10
C LEU A 417 -18.36 24.62 -20.01
N ASP A 418 -17.83 25.74 -20.51
CA ASP A 418 -18.55 26.69 -21.37
C ASP A 418 -18.09 26.59 -22.84
N GLU A 419 -19.04 26.55 -23.77
CA GLU A 419 -18.78 26.18 -25.17
C GLU A 419 -18.19 27.30 -26.05
N LYS A 420 -18.33 28.57 -25.66
CA LYS A 420 -18.07 29.74 -26.55
C LYS A 420 -17.32 30.89 -25.88
N ASN A 421 -16.74 30.67 -24.71
CA ASN A 421 -16.07 31.76 -24.02
C ASN A 421 -14.60 31.83 -24.43
N ASN A 422 -14.29 32.69 -25.40
CA ASN A 422 -12.92 32.87 -25.89
C ASN A 422 -12.09 33.80 -25.00
N ASN A 423 -12.70 34.50 -24.04
CA ASN A 423 -12.04 35.47 -23.18
C ASN A 423 -11.79 34.89 -21.77
N VAL A 424 -11.44 33.61 -21.69
CA VAL A 424 -11.02 32.94 -20.46
C VAL A 424 -9.61 32.44 -20.57
N GLY A 425 -8.89 32.46 -19.45
CA GLY A 425 -7.59 31.82 -19.28
C GLY A 425 -7.64 30.88 -18.08
N TYR A 426 -7.16 29.66 -18.22
CA TYR A 426 -7.13 28.70 -17.12
C TYR A 426 -5.90 27.81 -17.20
N GLY A 427 -5.37 27.40 -16.05
CA GLY A 427 -4.23 26.50 -16.00
C GLY A 427 -3.49 26.52 -14.67
N LEU A 428 -2.20 26.30 -14.71
CA LEU A 428 -1.37 26.11 -13.53
C LEU A 428 -0.76 27.43 -13.07
N VAL A 429 -0.66 27.59 -11.75
CA VAL A 429 0.22 28.58 -11.13
C VAL A 429 1.31 27.85 -10.35
N LEU A 430 2.55 28.32 -10.48
CA LEU A 430 3.77 27.79 -9.90
C LEU A 430 4.43 28.88 -9.06
N GLY A 431 5.05 28.48 -7.96
CA GLY A 431 5.86 29.37 -7.13
C GLY A 431 5.09 30.58 -6.60
N PHE A 432 3.78 30.43 -6.39
CA PHE A 432 2.92 31.48 -5.89
C PHE A 432 3.32 31.83 -4.45
N LYS A 433 3.46 33.13 -4.20
CA LYS A 433 3.57 33.72 -2.86
C LYS A 433 2.50 34.79 -2.67
N ASP A 434 2.34 35.63 -3.69
CA ASP A 434 1.41 36.74 -3.78
C ASP A 434 1.28 37.17 -5.26
N TRP A 435 0.42 38.14 -5.54
CA TRP A 435 0.23 38.66 -6.90
C TRP A 435 1.46 39.35 -7.50
N SER A 436 2.47 39.67 -6.69
CA SER A 436 3.75 40.22 -7.15
C SER A 436 4.80 39.14 -7.41
N ASN A 437 4.52 37.87 -7.08
CA ASN A 437 5.47 36.77 -7.12
C ASN A 437 4.77 35.45 -7.47
N HIS A 438 4.72 35.12 -8.76
CA HIS A 438 4.12 33.89 -9.28
C HIS A 438 4.55 33.62 -10.72
N CYS A 439 4.48 32.38 -11.17
CA CYS A 439 4.57 32.03 -12.58
C CYS A 439 3.29 31.30 -12.99
N PHE A 440 2.68 31.67 -14.09
CA PHE A 440 1.52 30.96 -14.61
C PHE A 440 1.79 30.33 -15.97
N PHE A 441 1.19 29.17 -16.18
CA PHE A 441 1.08 28.49 -17.46
C PHE A 441 -0.39 28.22 -17.72
N ILE A 442 -0.96 28.99 -18.64
CA ILE A 442 -2.41 29.03 -18.88
C ILE A 442 -2.71 28.78 -20.35
N ILE A 443 -3.89 28.21 -20.58
CA ILE A 443 -4.51 28.05 -21.89
C ILE A 443 -5.81 28.84 -21.95
N SER A 444 -6.26 29.15 -23.16
CA SER A 444 -7.53 29.83 -23.44
C SER A 444 -8.53 28.91 -24.13
N GLY A 445 -9.81 29.27 -24.03
CA GLY A 445 -10.91 28.52 -24.67
C GLY A 445 -10.83 28.46 -26.21
N ASP A 446 -10.15 29.43 -26.84
CA ASP A 446 -9.94 29.50 -28.28
C ASP A 446 -8.66 28.81 -28.77
N GLY A 447 -7.94 28.12 -27.89
CA GLY A 447 -6.80 27.27 -28.25
C GLY A 447 -5.47 28.01 -28.35
N GLN A 448 -5.24 28.97 -27.46
CA GLN A 448 -3.96 29.63 -27.26
C GLN A 448 -3.39 29.31 -25.88
N TYR A 449 -2.09 29.51 -25.69
CA TYR A 449 -1.43 29.40 -24.39
C TYR A 449 -0.48 30.56 -24.11
N LYS A 450 -0.23 30.82 -22.83
CA LYS A 450 0.66 31.88 -22.35
C LYS A 450 1.48 31.39 -21.15
N ILE A 451 2.73 31.81 -21.09
CA ILE A 451 3.64 31.61 -19.96
C ILE A 451 4.18 32.97 -19.51
N GLN A 452 3.98 33.31 -18.25
CA GLN A 452 4.46 34.56 -17.68
C GLN A 452 5.00 34.31 -16.28
N ASN A 453 6.11 34.96 -15.96
CA ASN A 453 6.65 35.02 -14.61
C ASN A 453 6.53 36.45 -14.10
N THR A 454 5.92 36.64 -12.94
CA THR A 454 5.87 37.92 -12.25
C THR A 454 6.84 37.85 -11.07
N PHE A 455 7.85 38.71 -11.09
CA PHE A 455 8.91 38.77 -10.08
C PHE A 455 8.98 40.17 -9.49
N GLU A 456 8.72 40.30 -8.18
CA GLU A 456 8.67 41.59 -7.48
C GLU A 456 7.76 42.63 -8.19
N GLY A 457 6.63 42.15 -8.72
CA GLY A 457 5.65 42.96 -9.45
C GLY A 457 5.98 43.24 -10.92
N ILE A 458 7.16 42.80 -11.41
CA ILE A 458 7.57 42.95 -12.80
C ILE A 458 7.09 41.74 -13.60
N ASN A 459 6.29 41.97 -14.63
CA ASN A 459 5.80 40.94 -15.54
C ASN A 459 6.84 40.63 -16.62
N ILE A 460 7.40 39.42 -16.56
CA ILE A 460 8.33 38.86 -17.55
C ILE A 460 7.54 37.90 -18.42
N VAL A 461 7.25 38.31 -19.65
CA VAL A 461 6.54 37.47 -20.63
C VAL A 461 7.54 36.50 -21.25
N ILE A 462 7.42 35.22 -20.90
CA ILE A 462 8.26 34.15 -21.44
C ILE A 462 7.71 33.70 -22.79
N LYS A 463 6.39 33.46 -22.83
CA LYS A 463 5.66 33.17 -24.04
C LYS A 463 4.34 33.92 -24.01
N ASP A 464 4.13 34.81 -24.97
CA ASP A 464 2.84 35.47 -25.13
C ASP A 464 1.84 34.55 -25.84
N TRP A 465 0.56 34.95 -25.83
CA TRP A 465 -0.54 34.18 -26.42
C TRP A 465 -0.21 33.61 -27.79
N SER A 466 -0.03 32.28 -27.82
CA SER A 466 0.40 31.54 -29.00
C SER A 466 -0.54 30.38 -29.26
N THR A 467 -0.91 30.16 -30.52
CA THR A 467 -1.78 29.04 -30.91
C THR A 467 -1.04 27.71 -30.80
N SER A 468 -1.74 26.66 -30.39
CA SER A 468 -1.22 25.29 -30.41
C SER A 468 -2.31 24.31 -30.78
N SER A 469 -1.99 23.36 -31.67
CA SER A 469 -2.88 22.25 -32.02
C SER A 469 -3.03 21.22 -30.90
N ALA A 470 -2.15 21.27 -29.89
CA ALA A 470 -2.22 20.39 -28.73
C ALA A 470 -3.38 20.74 -27.78
N ILE A 471 -3.97 21.93 -27.88
CA ILE A 471 -5.07 22.36 -27.00
C ILE A 471 -6.40 21.87 -27.55
N ASN A 472 -7.11 21.09 -26.75
CA ASN A 472 -8.48 20.72 -27.04
C ASN A 472 -9.39 21.92 -26.78
N ARG A 473 -10.21 22.28 -27.77
CA ARG A 473 -11.08 23.46 -27.74
C ARG A 473 -12.50 23.14 -27.27
N GLY A 474 -13.23 24.15 -26.82
CA GLY A 474 -14.61 24.01 -26.35
C GLY A 474 -14.70 23.27 -25.02
N LYS A 475 -15.75 22.45 -24.82
CA LYS A 475 -15.98 21.64 -23.61
C LYS A 475 -15.07 20.41 -23.53
N ALA A 476 -13.78 20.60 -23.78
CA ALA A 476 -12.84 19.50 -23.90
C ALA A 476 -11.77 19.57 -22.81
N ARG A 477 -11.35 18.38 -22.41
CA ARG A 477 -10.35 18.14 -21.38
C ARG A 477 -8.96 18.55 -21.84
N ASN A 478 -8.20 19.21 -20.97
CA ASN A 478 -6.79 19.50 -21.20
C ASN A 478 -5.95 19.11 -19.99
N LEU A 479 -4.87 18.35 -20.24
CA LEU A 479 -3.81 18.08 -19.26
C LEU A 479 -2.68 19.08 -19.49
N LEU A 480 -2.40 19.88 -18.47
CA LEU A 480 -1.24 20.78 -18.44
C LEU A 480 -0.18 20.18 -17.53
N LYS A 481 1.07 20.19 -17.97
CA LYS A 481 2.19 19.71 -17.16
C LYS A 481 3.39 20.63 -17.31
N VAL A 482 3.97 21.00 -16.17
CA VAL A 482 5.25 21.69 -16.07
C VAL A 482 6.23 20.79 -15.34
N MET A 483 7.43 20.63 -15.90
CA MET A 483 8.47 19.77 -15.36
C MET A 483 9.81 20.50 -15.33
N LYS A 484 10.48 20.48 -14.17
CA LYS A 484 11.86 20.93 -14.01
C LYS A 484 12.77 19.72 -13.95
N ILE A 485 13.79 19.68 -14.82
CA ILE A 485 14.90 18.72 -14.77
C ILE A 485 16.21 19.50 -14.87
N GLY A 486 17.04 19.41 -13.84
CA GLY A 486 18.25 20.22 -13.71
C GLY A 486 17.95 21.71 -13.90
N ASP A 487 18.65 22.32 -14.86
CA ASP A 487 18.52 23.75 -15.19
C ASP A 487 17.47 24.04 -16.27
N LYS A 488 16.61 23.07 -16.61
CA LYS A 488 15.58 23.22 -17.64
C LYS A 488 14.18 23.10 -17.05
N MET A 489 13.26 23.88 -17.61
CA MET A 489 11.83 23.82 -17.32
C MET A 489 11.04 23.64 -18.62
N MET A 490 10.24 22.59 -18.65
CA MET A 490 9.49 22.15 -19.82
C MET A 490 7.99 22.29 -19.56
N PHE A 491 7.27 22.78 -20.56
CA PHE A 491 5.82 23.00 -20.51
C PHE A 491 5.16 22.16 -21.59
N SER A 492 4.14 21.40 -21.21
CA SER A 492 3.42 20.52 -22.14
C SER A 492 1.92 20.61 -21.98
N ILE A 493 1.22 20.40 -23.08
CA ILE A 493 -0.24 20.38 -23.18
C ILE A 493 -0.61 19.06 -23.84
N ASN A 494 -1.44 18.25 -23.18
CA ASN A 494 -1.90 16.94 -23.68
C ASN A 494 -0.74 16.06 -24.19
N GLY A 495 0.37 16.05 -23.44
CA GLY A 495 1.59 15.29 -23.75
C GLY A 495 2.48 15.90 -24.84
N THR A 496 2.07 16.99 -25.49
CA THR A 496 2.89 17.70 -26.48
C THR A 496 3.71 18.79 -25.80
N LEU A 497 5.04 18.74 -25.92
CA LEU A 497 5.93 19.81 -25.48
C LEU A 497 5.64 21.09 -26.28
N VAL A 498 5.31 22.18 -25.58
CA VAL A 498 5.04 23.48 -26.20
C VAL A 498 6.15 24.50 -25.96
N GLU A 499 6.87 24.41 -24.82
CA GLU A 499 8.00 25.28 -24.50
C GLU A 499 9.06 24.56 -23.66
N ASN A 500 10.32 24.98 -23.82
CA ASN A 500 11.48 24.52 -23.05
C ASN A 500 12.42 25.69 -22.79
N ILE A 501 12.57 26.06 -21.52
CA ILE A 501 13.30 27.26 -21.09
C ILE A 501 14.31 26.92 -20.00
N GLU A 502 15.15 27.89 -19.63
CA GLU A 502 15.95 27.80 -18.41
C GLU A 502 15.05 27.82 -17.17
N ALA A 503 15.43 27.04 -16.15
CA ALA A 503 14.65 26.89 -14.93
C ALA A 503 14.45 28.25 -14.23
N ILE A 504 13.18 28.57 -13.99
CA ILE A 504 12.79 29.78 -13.27
C ILE A 504 12.97 29.51 -11.77
N ARG A 505 13.68 30.41 -11.09
CA ARG A 505 13.71 30.43 -9.62
C ARG A 505 12.53 31.24 -9.09
N PHE A 506 11.63 30.58 -8.35
CA PHE A 506 10.46 31.22 -7.78
C PHE A 506 10.77 31.83 -6.40
N ARG A 507 10.11 32.95 -6.08
CA ARG A 507 10.11 33.54 -4.74
C ARG A 507 9.11 32.87 -3.80
N GLY A 508 8.04 32.28 -4.34
CA GLY A 508 7.05 31.53 -3.58
C GLY A 508 7.26 30.03 -3.65
N GLY A 509 6.55 29.32 -2.77
CA GLY A 509 6.63 27.87 -2.67
C GLY A 509 5.43 27.14 -3.26
N TYR A 510 4.33 27.83 -3.56
CA TYR A 510 3.05 27.13 -3.76
C TYR A 510 2.70 26.90 -5.22
N THR A 511 2.17 25.70 -5.50
CA THR A 511 1.48 25.42 -6.75
C THR A 511 -0.03 25.40 -6.58
N GLY A 512 -0.76 25.65 -7.66
CA GLY A 512 -2.22 25.62 -7.65
C GLY A 512 -2.80 25.74 -9.04
N MET A 513 -4.09 26.06 -9.09
CA MET A 513 -4.79 26.37 -10.32
C MET A 513 -5.21 27.84 -10.36
N LEU A 514 -5.18 28.40 -11.55
CA LEU A 514 -5.68 29.73 -11.88
C LEU A 514 -6.80 29.61 -12.90
N VAL A 515 -7.88 30.36 -12.67
CA VAL A 515 -8.91 30.64 -13.68
C VAL A 515 -9.06 32.15 -13.79
N GLY A 516 -9.26 32.66 -15.00
CA GLY A 516 -9.39 34.08 -15.29
C GLY A 516 -10.42 34.32 -16.36
N GLY A 517 -11.20 35.39 -16.19
CA GLY A 517 -12.35 35.68 -17.04
C GLY A 517 -13.61 34.94 -16.57
N LYS A 518 -14.77 35.35 -17.09
CA LYS A 518 -16.06 34.78 -16.67
C LYS A 518 -16.18 33.37 -17.18
N GLY A 519 -16.55 32.39 -16.36
CA GLY A 519 -16.81 31.05 -16.86
C GLY A 519 -16.83 29.96 -15.79
N ASN A 520 -17.14 28.75 -16.25
CA ASN A 520 -17.22 27.54 -15.45
C ASN A 520 -16.10 26.56 -15.80
N PHE A 521 -15.40 26.09 -14.79
CA PHE A 521 -14.22 25.22 -14.91
C PHE A 521 -14.34 24.02 -13.98
N CYS A 522 -13.72 22.92 -14.37
CA CYS A 522 -13.60 21.73 -13.53
C CYS A 522 -12.15 21.25 -13.52
N LEU A 523 -11.56 21.17 -12.34
CA LEU A 523 -10.25 20.55 -12.12
C LEU A 523 -10.47 19.14 -11.57
N GLU A 524 -9.92 18.16 -12.27
CA GLU A 524 -10.03 16.75 -11.89
C GLU A 524 -9.06 16.38 -10.77
N ASN A 525 -7.81 16.81 -10.90
CA ASN A 525 -6.77 16.63 -9.88
C ASN A 525 -5.63 17.64 -10.07
N LEU A 526 -4.81 17.78 -9.03
CA LEU A 526 -3.54 18.49 -9.07
C LEU A 526 -2.45 17.56 -8.54
N LEU A 527 -1.54 17.16 -9.42
CA LEU A 527 -0.50 16.18 -9.13
C LEU A 527 0.85 16.89 -9.02
N TYR A 528 1.51 16.74 -7.88
CA TYR A 528 2.90 17.17 -7.68
C TYR A 528 3.79 15.95 -7.51
N LYS A 529 4.86 15.88 -8.30
CA LYS A 529 5.91 14.85 -8.20
C LYS A 529 7.24 15.52 -7.92
N GLU A 530 7.94 15.04 -6.91
CA GLU A 530 9.30 15.44 -6.57
C GLU A 530 10.22 14.26 -6.84
N TYR A 531 11.07 14.38 -7.86
CA TYR A 531 11.95 13.31 -8.33
C TYR A 531 13.24 13.28 -7.53
N PHE A 532 13.68 12.08 -7.21
CA PHE A 532 14.97 11.83 -6.57
C PHE A 532 15.50 10.48 -7.04
N SER A 533 16.82 10.32 -6.94
CA SER A 533 17.40 8.98 -7.14
C SER A 533 16.91 8.03 -6.05
N SER A 534 16.68 6.76 -6.39
CA SER A 534 16.37 5.65 -5.46
C SER A 534 17.28 5.63 -4.22
N GLN A 535 18.52 6.08 -4.35
CA GLN A 535 19.47 6.24 -3.25
C GLN A 535 19.02 7.27 -2.20
N ALA A 536 18.36 8.35 -2.62
CA ALA A 536 17.80 9.38 -1.75
C ALA A 536 16.41 9.00 -1.17
N ALA A 537 15.66 8.12 -1.84
CA ALA A 537 14.39 7.54 -1.37
C ALA A 537 14.55 6.76 -0.05
N ASN A 538 15.68 6.03 0.05
CA ASN A 538 16.04 5.27 1.25
C ASN A 538 16.46 6.17 2.43
N SER A 539 16.69 7.46 2.18
CA SER A 539 16.99 8.48 3.21
C SER A 539 15.82 9.41 3.52
N SER A 540 14.74 9.43 2.71
CA SER A 540 13.56 10.31 2.92
C SER A 540 12.33 9.60 3.49
N ASN A 541 12.37 8.28 3.71
CA ASN A 541 11.32 7.52 4.40
C ASN A 541 11.47 7.46 5.93
N GLN A 542 12.15 8.44 6.54
CA GLN A 542 12.18 8.63 8.00
C GLN A 542 11.53 9.95 8.44
N GLN A 543 10.24 10.11 8.15
CA GLN A 543 9.37 10.98 8.97
C GLN A 543 8.01 10.30 9.19
N THR A 544 8.00 9.34 10.11
CA THR A 544 6.79 8.88 10.81
C THR A 544 6.71 9.59 12.17
N PRO A 545 5.52 9.96 12.67
CA PRO A 545 5.37 10.73 13.91
C PRO A 545 5.92 9.98 15.13
N SER A 546 6.48 10.76 16.05
CA SER A 546 7.10 10.33 17.29
C SER A 546 6.30 9.31 18.11
N GLU A 547 6.82 8.08 18.19
CA GLU A 547 6.83 7.33 19.44
C GLU A 547 8.29 7.11 19.85
N LYS A 548 8.67 7.81 20.93
CA LYS A 548 9.92 7.69 21.72
C LYS A 548 11.14 7.15 20.96
N SER A 549 11.92 8.06 20.41
CA SER A 549 13.27 7.81 19.90
C SER A 549 14.19 7.22 20.99
N THR A 550 14.41 5.91 20.92
CA THR A 550 15.75 5.37 21.14
C THR A 550 16.67 5.99 20.09
N LYS A 551 17.73 6.69 20.53
CA LYS A 551 18.77 7.29 19.68
C LYS A 551 19.12 6.38 18.50
N GLU A 552 19.06 6.89 17.27
CA GLU A 552 19.64 6.19 16.12
C GLU A 552 21.11 5.92 16.38
N GLU A 553 21.52 4.66 16.22
CA GLU A 553 22.91 4.27 16.41
C GLU A 553 23.76 4.82 15.26
N GLN A 554 24.51 5.89 15.52
CA GLN A 554 25.61 6.33 14.66
C GLN A 554 26.63 5.19 14.53
N TRP A 555 27.02 4.87 13.28
CA TRP A 555 28.04 3.88 12.93
C TRP A 555 29.37 4.61 12.67
N ASP A 556 30.48 4.00 13.10
CA ASP A 556 31.81 4.65 13.12
C ASP A 556 32.63 4.37 11.85
N GLY A 557 32.27 3.32 11.09
CA GLY A 557 32.95 2.94 9.85
C GLY A 557 32.11 2.08 8.91
N ASN A 558 32.57 1.95 7.67
CA ASN A 558 31.91 1.14 6.63
C ASN A 558 32.90 0.52 5.63
N GLY A 559 32.45 -0.54 4.94
CA GLY A 559 33.16 -1.18 3.83
C GLY A 559 32.24 -2.07 3.00
N THR A 560 32.82 -2.85 2.08
CA THR A 560 32.08 -3.80 1.25
C THR A 560 32.39 -5.23 1.68
N GLY A 561 31.42 -6.13 1.56
CA GLY A 561 31.64 -7.57 1.60
C GLY A 561 30.83 -8.27 0.52
N PHE A 562 31.02 -9.58 0.39
CA PHE A 562 30.25 -10.39 -0.55
C PHE A 562 30.00 -11.80 -0.03
N LEU A 563 28.86 -12.37 -0.41
CA LEU A 563 28.38 -13.66 0.06
C LEU A 563 29.22 -14.79 -0.54
N ILE A 564 29.75 -15.67 0.31
CA ILE A 564 30.57 -16.84 -0.05
C ILE A 564 29.92 -18.18 0.31
N ASP A 565 28.83 -18.18 1.09
CA ASP A 565 28.03 -19.36 1.39
C ASP A 565 26.57 -18.95 1.61
N SER A 566 25.63 -19.70 1.03
CA SER A 566 24.20 -19.36 1.06
C SER A 566 23.60 -19.31 2.47
N ARG A 567 24.27 -19.87 3.47
CA ARG A 567 23.91 -19.77 4.89
C ARG A 567 24.23 -18.39 5.51
N GLY A 568 24.67 -17.41 4.72
CA GLY A 568 24.90 -16.04 5.18
C GLY A 568 26.32 -15.76 5.64
N TYR A 569 27.31 -16.46 5.06
CA TYR A 569 28.73 -16.16 5.29
C TYR A 569 29.22 -15.18 4.22
N PHE A 570 29.92 -14.14 4.65
CA PHE A 570 30.46 -13.09 3.80
C PHE A 570 31.97 -12.99 3.97
N ALA A 571 32.69 -12.69 2.89
CA ALA A 571 34.08 -12.27 2.92
C ALA A 571 34.18 -10.74 2.86
N THR A 572 35.19 -10.18 3.53
CA THR A 572 35.56 -8.76 3.49
C THR A 572 37.04 -8.60 3.87
N ASN A 573 37.53 -7.36 3.99
CA ASN A 573 38.86 -7.09 4.52
C ASN A 573 38.88 -7.05 6.05
N HIS A 574 40.00 -7.44 6.65
CA HIS A 574 40.20 -7.37 8.10
C HIS A 574 40.10 -5.92 8.61
N HIS A 575 40.73 -4.97 7.93
CA HIS A 575 40.69 -3.57 8.37
C HIS A 575 39.29 -2.94 8.36
N VAL A 576 38.33 -3.51 7.62
CA VAL A 576 36.93 -3.05 7.60
C VAL A 576 36.21 -3.41 8.92
N ILE A 577 36.60 -4.51 9.56
CA ILE A 577 35.95 -5.03 10.77
C ILE A 577 36.81 -4.94 12.03
N ASN A 578 38.04 -4.45 11.90
CA ASN A 578 39.00 -4.37 13.00
C ASN A 578 38.46 -3.45 14.12
N GLY A 579 38.45 -3.94 15.36
CA GLY A 579 37.94 -3.19 16.51
C GLY A 579 36.41 -3.08 16.60
N ALA A 580 35.65 -3.64 15.66
CA ALA A 580 34.19 -3.53 15.65
C ALA A 580 33.54 -4.30 16.82
N LYS A 581 32.80 -3.59 17.68
CA LYS A 581 31.92 -4.17 18.71
C LYS A 581 30.58 -4.64 18.14
N LYS A 582 30.11 -4.00 17.07
CA LYS A 582 28.91 -4.42 16.33
C LYS A 582 29.19 -4.37 14.84
N ILE A 583 28.68 -5.36 14.12
CA ILE A 583 28.73 -5.43 12.67
C ILE A 583 27.31 -5.58 12.15
N GLN A 584 26.93 -4.76 11.19
CA GLN A 584 25.68 -4.87 10.45
C GLN A 584 25.97 -5.08 8.96
N ILE A 585 25.29 -6.04 8.36
CA ILE A 585 25.34 -6.34 6.93
C ILE A 585 24.05 -5.83 6.31
N ASN A 586 24.19 -4.94 5.33
CA ASN A 586 23.11 -4.43 4.50
C ASN A 586 23.21 -5.06 3.11
N ILE A 587 22.21 -5.84 2.72
CA ILE A 587 22.12 -6.48 1.40
C ILE A 587 20.86 -6.01 0.68
N ILE A 588 20.89 -5.94 -0.64
CA ILE A 588 19.67 -5.80 -1.44
C ILE A 588 19.20 -7.21 -1.79
N ARG A 589 17.95 -7.55 -1.45
CA ARG A 589 17.33 -8.83 -1.77
C ARG A 589 15.93 -8.58 -2.32
N ASP A 590 15.66 -9.09 -3.52
CA ASP A 590 14.38 -8.88 -4.22
C ASP A 590 14.03 -7.38 -4.34
N GLY A 591 15.04 -6.51 -4.50
CA GLY A 591 14.90 -5.06 -4.58
C GLY A 591 14.64 -4.36 -3.23
N LEU A 592 14.72 -5.07 -2.10
CA LEU A 592 14.56 -4.52 -0.75
C LEU A 592 15.88 -4.52 0.01
N LEU A 593 16.19 -3.40 0.67
CA LEU A 593 17.32 -3.32 1.59
C LEU A 593 17.02 -4.11 2.88
N CYS A 594 17.74 -5.21 3.06
CA CYS A 594 17.68 -6.05 4.25
C CYS A 594 18.90 -5.78 5.13
N LYS A 595 18.68 -5.54 6.43
CA LYS A 595 19.73 -5.25 7.42
C LYS A 595 19.80 -6.39 8.43
N TYR A 596 20.99 -6.92 8.67
CA TYR A 596 21.20 -8.05 9.56
C TYR A 596 22.38 -7.82 10.49
N ASN A 597 22.26 -8.24 11.75
CA ASN A 597 23.42 -8.29 12.64
C ASN A 597 24.37 -9.40 12.18
N ALA A 598 25.66 -9.16 12.32
CA ALA A 598 26.70 -10.11 11.97
C ALA A 598 27.80 -10.19 13.03
N GLU A 599 28.54 -11.29 12.99
CA GLU A 599 29.68 -11.57 13.85
C GLU A 599 30.88 -12.03 13.02
N VAL A 600 32.08 -11.80 13.55
CA VAL A 600 33.32 -12.29 12.94
C VAL A 600 33.44 -13.78 13.20
N VAL A 601 33.60 -14.56 12.13
CA VAL A 601 33.85 -16.01 12.20
C VAL A 601 35.35 -16.29 12.26
N GLN A 602 36.11 -15.62 11.39
CA GLN A 602 37.56 -15.75 11.31
C GLN A 602 38.17 -14.49 10.69
N ALA A 603 39.36 -14.11 11.15
CA ALA A 603 40.12 -12.98 10.62
C ALA A 603 41.57 -13.38 10.36
N ASP A 604 42.15 -12.82 9.30
CA ASP A 604 43.56 -12.91 8.95
C ASP A 604 44.12 -11.48 8.80
N PRO A 605 44.69 -10.92 9.87
CA PRO A 605 45.31 -9.60 9.83
C PRO A 605 46.52 -9.51 8.90
N GLN A 606 47.22 -10.62 8.61
CA GLN A 606 48.43 -10.61 7.77
C GLN A 606 48.09 -10.41 6.30
N ASN A 607 47.02 -11.05 5.82
CA ASN A 607 46.56 -10.94 4.43
C ASN A 607 45.38 -9.95 4.26
N ASP A 608 45.01 -9.22 5.33
CA ASP A 608 43.90 -8.26 5.36
C ASP A 608 42.55 -8.86 4.91
N LEU A 609 42.21 -10.06 5.40
CA LEU A 609 40.96 -10.77 5.07
C LEU A 609 40.17 -11.14 6.32
N ALA A 610 38.84 -11.15 6.21
CA ALA A 610 37.95 -11.62 7.26
C ALA A 610 36.72 -12.32 6.68
N ILE A 611 36.20 -13.30 7.42
CA ILE A 611 34.94 -13.98 7.16
C ILE A 611 33.99 -13.63 8.30
N ILE A 612 32.84 -13.07 7.95
CA ILE A 612 31.77 -12.71 8.87
C ILE A 612 30.50 -13.51 8.55
N ARG A 613 29.60 -13.65 9.51
CA ARG A 613 28.34 -14.38 9.33
C ARG A 613 27.18 -13.59 9.89
N ILE A 614 26.05 -13.61 9.17
CA ILE A 614 24.78 -13.12 9.69
C ILE A 614 24.35 -13.95 10.90
N ASN A 615 24.15 -13.27 12.03
CA ASN A 615 23.61 -13.84 13.26
C ASN A 615 22.32 -13.08 13.63
N ASP A 616 21.26 -13.29 12.83
CA ASP A 616 19.95 -12.65 13.00
C ASP A 616 18.81 -13.65 12.79
N PRO A 617 17.85 -13.80 13.73
CA PRO A 617 16.73 -14.73 13.59
C PRO A 617 15.82 -14.48 12.38
N LYS A 618 15.85 -13.27 11.82
CA LYS A 618 15.04 -12.89 10.64
C LYS A 618 15.71 -13.32 9.32
N PHE A 619 16.96 -13.78 9.37
CA PHE A 619 17.69 -14.17 8.17
C PHE A 619 17.20 -15.52 7.64
N THR A 620 16.98 -15.59 6.32
CA THR A 620 16.70 -16.83 5.60
C THR A 620 17.79 -17.06 4.57
N SER A 621 18.31 -18.30 4.50
CA SER A 621 19.40 -18.66 3.60
C SER A 621 19.07 -18.37 2.13
N PHE A 622 20.10 -18.09 1.34
CA PHE A 622 19.98 -17.90 -0.10
C PHE A 622 19.75 -19.24 -0.80
N ASN A 623 19.05 -19.23 -1.93
CA ASN A 623 18.80 -20.45 -2.70
C ASN A 623 20.07 -20.95 -3.41
N LYS A 624 20.80 -20.03 -4.07
CA LYS A 624 22.05 -20.30 -4.79
C LYS A 624 22.85 -19.01 -4.96
N ILE A 625 24.18 -19.15 -5.07
CA ILE A 625 25.09 -18.05 -5.40
C ILE A 625 25.53 -18.23 -6.86
N ALA A 626 25.17 -17.27 -7.72
CA ALA A 626 25.30 -17.37 -9.17
C ALA A 626 26.61 -16.80 -9.72
N TYR A 627 27.75 -17.15 -9.09
CA TYR A 627 29.08 -16.88 -9.61
C TYR A 627 30.04 -18.05 -9.32
N ASN A 628 31.18 -18.05 -9.99
CA ASN A 628 32.20 -19.07 -9.79
C ASN A 628 33.38 -18.54 -8.97
N PHE A 629 33.80 -19.27 -7.94
CA PHE A 629 35.00 -18.96 -7.17
C PHE A 629 36.23 -19.56 -7.87
N ASN A 630 37.17 -18.72 -8.33
CA ASN A 630 38.34 -19.18 -9.08
C ASN A 630 39.64 -18.79 -8.37
N THR A 631 40.40 -19.77 -7.91
CA THR A 631 41.69 -19.59 -7.22
C THR A 631 42.89 -19.48 -8.15
N SER A 632 42.70 -19.65 -9.47
CA SER A 632 43.78 -19.57 -10.45
C SER A 632 44.25 -18.13 -10.61
N VAL A 633 45.56 -17.92 -10.54
CA VAL A 633 46.18 -16.60 -10.77
C VAL A 633 45.93 -16.16 -12.21
N LYS A 634 45.44 -14.94 -12.39
CA LYS A 634 45.14 -14.34 -13.69
C LYS A 634 46.33 -13.55 -14.22
N ASP A 635 46.49 -13.51 -15.54
CA ASP A 635 47.61 -12.84 -16.20
C ASP A 635 47.39 -11.33 -16.36
N VAL A 636 48.50 -10.61 -16.56
CA VAL A 636 48.49 -9.18 -16.85
C VAL A 636 47.70 -8.91 -18.13
N GLY A 637 46.89 -7.86 -18.12
CA GLY A 637 46.00 -7.49 -19.22
C GLY A 637 44.61 -8.12 -19.16
N THR A 638 44.35 -9.06 -18.23
CA THR A 638 43.01 -9.62 -17.99
C THR A 638 42.06 -8.50 -17.58
N SER A 639 40.97 -8.33 -18.33
CA SER A 639 39.90 -7.40 -17.99
C SER A 639 39.16 -7.88 -16.75
N VAL A 640 38.94 -6.97 -15.82
CA VAL A 640 38.30 -7.23 -14.52
C VAL A 640 37.40 -6.06 -14.14
N PHE A 641 36.42 -6.32 -13.30
CA PHE A 641 35.55 -5.30 -12.73
C PHE A 641 35.28 -5.57 -11.25
N ALA A 642 35.06 -4.51 -10.49
CA ALA A 642 34.74 -4.55 -9.09
C ALA A 642 33.30 -4.06 -8.86
N LEU A 643 32.70 -4.61 -7.80
CA LEU A 643 31.41 -4.19 -7.28
C LEU A 643 31.57 -3.80 -5.82
N GLY A 644 31.05 -2.65 -5.40
CA GLY A 644 31.11 -2.26 -3.99
C GLY A 644 30.42 -0.96 -3.65
N TYR A 645 30.60 -0.53 -2.40
CA TYR A 645 29.94 0.65 -1.82
C TYR A 645 30.96 1.74 -1.47
N PRO A 646 31.49 2.48 -2.46
CA PRO A 646 32.43 3.56 -2.18
C PRO A 646 31.68 4.69 -1.46
N MET A 647 32.25 5.19 -0.36
CA MET A 647 31.76 6.36 0.37
C MET A 647 30.24 6.32 0.64
N ALA A 648 29.71 5.20 1.14
CA ALA A 648 28.26 4.96 1.30
C ALA A 648 27.50 6.06 2.09
N SER A 649 28.19 6.82 2.95
CA SER A 649 27.64 7.98 3.67
C SER A 649 27.43 9.23 2.81
N ILE A 650 28.05 9.32 1.64
CA ILE A 650 28.03 10.49 0.72
C ILE A 650 27.47 10.11 -0.66
N MET A 651 27.60 8.84 -1.07
CA MET A 651 27.45 8.39 -2.45
C MET A 651 26.29 7.40 -2.69
N GLY A 652 25.44 7.16 -1.68
CA GLY A 652 24.28 6.28 -1.74
C GLY A 652 24.56 4.81 -1.39
N GLN A 653 23.49 4.00 -1.31
CA GLN A 653 23.52 2.58 -0.91
C GLN A 653 23.25 1.62 -2.09
N GLU A 654 23.60 2.00 -3.31
CA GLU A 654 23.60 1.10 -4.46
C GLU A 654 25.02 0.58 -4.70
N VAL A 655 25.12 -0.67 -5.16
CA VAL A 655 26.39 -1.25 -5.57
C VAL A 655 26.89 -0.52 -6.80
N LYS A 656 28.10 0.03 -6.69
CA LYS A 656 28.76 0.72 -7.80
C LYS A 656 29.66 -0.24 -8.55
N PHE A 657 29.63 -0.09 -9.87
CA PHE A 657 30.47 -0.81 -10.80
C PHE A 657 31.68 0.05 -11.19
N THR A 658 32.88 -0.55 -11.14
CA THR A 658 34.10 0.02 -11.73
C THR A 658 34.87 -1.06 -12.47
N ASP A 659 35.50 -0.74 -13.60
CA ASP A 659 36.25 -1.70 -14.41
C ASP A 659 37.66 -1.25 -14.77
N GLY A 660 38.43 -2.21 -15.29
CA GLY A 660 39.84 -2.03 -15.58
C GLY A 660 40.52 -3.36 -15.94
N LYS A 661 41.83 -3.42 -15.74
CA LYS A 661 42.66 -4.60 -16.03
C LYS A 661 43.59 -4.91 -14.87
N ILE A 662 44.07 -6.15 -14.85
CA ILE A 662 45.22 -6.52 -14.03
C ILE A 662 46.48 -5.91 -14.65
N SER A 663 47.11 -4.99 -13.94
CA SER A 663 48.32 -4.28 -14.36
C SER A 663 49.59 -5.04 -14.00
N ALA A 664 49.60 -5.75 -12.86
CA ALA A 664 50.71 -6.62 -12.45
C ALA A 664 50.23 -7.79 -11.59
N ARG A 665 50.98 -8.89 -11.62
CA ARG A 665 50.72 -10.10 -10.81
C ARG A 665 51.25 -10.00 -9.38
N THR A 666 51.91 -8.90 -9.03
CA THR A 666 52.48 -8.66 -7.70
C THR A 666 52.21 -7.22 -7.29
N GLY A 667 52.10 -7.00 -5.98
CA GLY A 667 52.06 -5.68 -5.38
C GLY A 667 53.44 -5.07 -5.19
N ILE A 668 53.51 -4.11 -4.27
CA ILE A 668 54.74 -3.41 -3.91
C ILE A 668 55.80 -4.38 -3.39
N GLN A 669 57.05 -4.11 -3.74
CA GLN A 669 58.20 -4.96 -3.37
C GLN A 669 58.06 -6.43 -3.79
N GLY A 670 57.23 -6.71 -4.80
CA GLY A 670 57.01 -8.06 -5.30
C GLY A 670 56.04 -8.89 -4.45
N ASP A 671 55.19 -8.25 -3.63
CA ASP A 671 54.17 -8.94 -2.84
C ASP A 671 53.30 -9.85 -3.73
N ALA A 672 53.42 -11.16 -3.53
CA ALA A 672 52.72 -12.17 -4.31
C ALA A 672 51.25 -12.34 -3.90
N THR A 673 50.80 -11.70 -2.81
CA THR A 673 49.44 -11.87 -2.28
C THR A 673 48.38 -11.08 -3.05
N VAL A 674 48.78 -9.99 -3.72
CA VAL A 674 47.88 -9.06 -4.38
C VAL A 674 48.14 -8.94 -5.90
N TYR A 675 47.12 -8.50 -6.63
CA TYR A 675 47.25 -7.91 -7.96
C TYR A 675 47.40 -6.39 -7.84
N GLN A 676 48.20 -5.79 -8.73
CA GLN A 676 48.01 -4.38 -9.07
C GLN A 676 46.97 -4.29 -10.18
N ILE A 677 45.98 -3.42 -10.01
CA ILE A 677 44.85 -3.26 -10.95
C ILE A 677 44.68 -1.80 -11.37
N SER A 678 44.14 -1.59 -12.57
CA SER A 678 43.75 -0.26 -13.06
C SER A 678 42.32 0.12 -12.69
N VAL A 679 41.57 -0.78 -12.02
CA VAL A 679 40.19 -0.52 -11.59
C VAL A 679 40.19 0.60 -10.57
N PRO A 680 39.39 1.68 -10.74
CA PRO A 680 39.28 2.74 -9.74
C PRO A 680 38.71 2.22 -8.41
N ILE A 681 39.50 2.30 -7.33
CA ILE A 681 39.12 1.90 -5.97
C ILE A 681 39.15 3.11 -5.03
N GLN A 682 38.05 3.36 -4.33
CA GLN A 682 37.89 4.45 -3.35
C GLN A 682 37.58 3.89 -1.95
N PRO A 683 37.77 4.68 -0.88
CA PRO A 683 37.32 4.30 0.47
C PRO A 683 35.84 3.83 0.45
N GLY A 684 35.58 2.66 1.02
CA GLY A 684 34.27 1.99 0.98
C GLY A 684 34.21 0.77 0.03
N ASN A 685 35.05 0.73 -1.01
CA ASN A 685 35.19 -0.46 -1.88
C ASN A 685 36.07 -1.57 -1.26
N SER A 686 36.77 -1.29 -0.15
CA SER A 686 37.54 -2.32 0.57
C SER A 686 36.64 -3.49 0.95
N GLY A 687 37.10 -4.70 0.65
CA GLY A 687 36.44 -5.97 0.93
C GLY A 687 35.46 -6.43 -0.15
N GLY A 688 35.27 -5.63 -1.21
CA GLY A 688 34.42 -5.97 -2.34
C GLY A 688 35.02 -7.02 -3.29
N PRO A 689 34.18 -7.74 -4.05
CA PRO A 689 34.65 -8.74 -4.99
C PRO A 689 35.20 -8.10 -6.28
N LEU A 690 36.30 -8.68 -6.78
CA LEU A 690 36.85 -8.42 -8.10
C LEU A 690 36.55 -9.62 -9.01
N PHE A 691 35.81 -9.39 -10.09
CA PHE A 691 35.40 -10.40 -11.06
C PHE A 691 36.14 -10.26 -12.38
N ASP A 692 36.40 -11.38 -13.08
CA ASP A 692 36.66 -11.35 -14.51
C ASP A 692 35.35 -11.32 -15.32
N TYR A 693 35.44 -11.03 -16.62
CA TYR A 693 34.27 -10.90 -17.48
C TYR A 693 33.56 -12.23 -17.77
N ASP A 694 34.11 -13.37 -17.33
CA ASP A 694 33.43 -14.68 -17.35
C ASP A 694 32.57 -14.90 -16.09
N GLY A 695 32.56 -13.94 -15.14
CA GLY A 695 31.82 -14.05 -13.88
C GLY A 695 32.57 -14.88 -12.83
N ASN A 696 33.89 -15.01 -12.94
CA ASN A 696 34.69 -15.65 -11.91
C ASN A 696 35.18 -14.62 -10.89
N LEU A 697 35.03 -14.92 -9.60
CA LEU A 697 35.70 -14.17 -8.55
C LEU A 697 37.20 -14.47 -8.61
N VAL A 698 38.00 -13.43 -8.80
CA VAL A 698 39.47 -13.53 -8.95
C VAL A 698 40.24 -12.80 -7.86
N GLY A 699 39.59 -11.89 -7.12
CA GLY A 699 40.21 -11.18 -6.01
C GLY A 699 39.23 -10.39 -5.14
N ILE A 700 39.80 -9.69 -4.15
CA ILE A 700 39.09 -8.87 -3.16
C ILE A 700 39.75 -7.49 -3.14
N THR A 701 39.00 -6.43 -3.43
CA THR A 701 39.53 -5.07 -3.54
C THR A 701 39.95 -4.52 -2.17
N SER A 702 41.10 -3.83 -2.08
CA SER A 702 41.57 -3.21 -0.82
C SER A 702 42.02 -1.78 -1.04
N SER A 703 41.27 -0.81 -0.51
CA SER A 703 41.66 0.61 -0.50
C SER A 703 42.62 0.94 0.67
N GLY A 704 42.73 0.05 1.66
CA GLY A 704 43.61 0.22 2.82
C GLY A 704 45.08 0.28 2.43
N LEU A 705 45.50 -0.55 1.48
CA LEU A 705 46.85 -0.55 0.91
C LEU A 705 47.19 0.79 0.25
N ASN A 706 46.28 1.38 -0.53
CA ASN A 706 46.49 2.68 -1.16
C ASN A 706 46.69 3.81 -0.14
N ARG A 707 45.92 3.79 0.96
CA ARG A 707 45.98 4.82 2.01
C ARG A 707 47.33 4.82 2.75
N ALA A 708 47.93 3.65 2.95
CA ALA A 708 49.24 3.53 3.59
C ALA A 708 50.38 4.16 2.77
N LEU A 709 50.18 4.35 1.46
CA LEU A 709 51.25 4.70 0.51
C LEU A 709 51.11 6.12 -0.07
N GLN A 710 49.96 6.79 0.10
CA GLN A 710 49.66 8.13 -0.42
C GLN A 710 49.95 8.30 -1.93
N THR A 711 49.85 7.23 -2.73
CA THR A 711 50.06 7.29 -4.18
C THR A 711 48.73 7.44 -4.91
N GLU A 712 48.59 8.47 -5.73
CA GLU A 712 47.44 8.62 -6.64
C GLU A 712 47.57 7.63 -7.82
N ASN A 713 46.44 7.00 -8.21
CA ASN A 713 46.31 6.13 -9.40
C ASN A 713 46.97 4.74 -9.38
N VAL A 714 47.25 4.16 -8.20
CA VAL A 714 47.60 2.73 -8.07
C VAL A 714 46.62 2.04 -7.15
N ASN A 715 46.01 0.93 -7.60
CA ASN A 715 45.02 0.16 -6.84
C ASN A 715 45.41 -1.31 -6.73
N TYR A 716 44.97 -1.96 -5.65
CA TYR A 716 45.31 -3.36 -5.36
C TYR A 716 44.07 -4.21 -5.04
N ALA A 717 44.18 -5.51 -5.33
CA ALA A 717 43.22 -6.52 -4.90
C ALA A 717 43.94 -7.78 -4.42
N ILE A 718 43.54 -8.31 -3.26
CA ILE A 718 44.04 -9.56 -2.70
C ILE A 718 43.54 -10.73 -3.54
N LYS A 719 44.41 -11.67 -3.90
CA LYS A 719 44.03 -12.80 -4.78
C LYS A 719 43.07 -13.73 -4.06
N SER A 720 42.06 -14.22 -4.78
CA SER A 720 41.05 -15.18 -4.27
C SER A 720 41.67 -16.45 -3.67
N SER A 721 42.88 -16.85 -4.09
CA SER A 721 43.62 -17.97 -3.51
C SER A 721 43.89 -17.81 -2.01
N TYR A 722 44.12 -16.59 -1.54
CA TYR A 722 44.36 -16.32 -0.11
C TYR A 722 43.06 -16.33 0.69
N LEU A 723 41.95 -15.90 0.09
CA LEU A 723 40.62 -16.11 0.68
C LEU A 723 40.28 -17.60 0.78
N ASN A 724 40.64 -18.42 -0.22
CA ASN A 724 40.46 -19.87 -0.14
C ASN A 724 41.27 -20.48 1.01
N ALA A 725 42.52 -20.05 1.20
CA ALA A 725 43.33 -20.50 2.33
C ALA A 725 42.69 -20.14 3.69
N LEU A 726 42.07 -18.96 3.81
CA LEU A 726 41.32 -18.56 5.01
C LEU A 726 40.05 -19.41 5.22
N ILE A 727 39.36 -19.77 4.13
CA ILE A 727 38.19 -20.67 4.17
C ILE A 727 38.61 -22.08 4.62
N ASP A 728 39.75 -22.59 4.15
CA ASP A 728 40.22 -23.96 4.43
C ASP A 728 40.57 -24.18 5.91
N VAL A 729 40.91 -23.12 6.65
CA VAL A 729 41.22 -23.19 8.09
C VAL A 729 40.00 -23.01 8.99
N LEU A 730 38.80 -22.80 8.43
CA LEU A 730 37.58 -22.67 9.22
C LEU A 730 37.23 -24.00 9.93
N PRO A 731 36.67 -23.95 11.16
CA PRO A 731 36.20 -25.15 11.86
C PRO A 731 34.92 -25.76 11.23
N ILE A 732 34.42 -25.16 10.16
CA ILE A 732 33.20 -25.53 9.45
C ILE A 732 33.49 -25.61 7.95
N ARG A 733 32.85 -26.55 7.24
CA ARG A 733 32.92 -26.58 5.77
C ARG A 733 31.92 -25.61 5.17
N LEU A 734 32.40 -24.75 4.28
CA LEU A 734 31.58 -23.85 3.46
C LEU A 734 31.30 -24.47 2.08
N ASN A 735 30.11 -24.19 1.54
CA ASN A 735 29.69 -24.52 0.19
C ASN A 735 30.05 -23.35 -0.73
N ILE A 736 31.29 -23.36 -1.23
CA ILE A 736 31.83 -22.27 -2.03
C ILE A 736 31.15 -22.19 -3.40
N PRO A 737 30.89 -20.98 -3.95
CA PRO A 737 30.17 -20.82 -5.21
C PRO A 737 30.95 -21.41 -6.40
N ASN A 738 30.26 -22.17 -7.24
CA ASN A 738 30.83 -22.85 -8.40
C ASN A 738 29.95 -22.72 -9.66
N ASP A 739 29.19 -21.63 -9.74
CA ASP A 739 28.19 -21.44 -10.80
C ASP A 739 28.77 -20.67 -12.00
N ILE A 740 28.80 -21.32 -13.16
CA ILE A 740 29.27 -20.74 -14.43
C ILE A 740 28.15 -20.26 -15.36
N THR A 741 26.88 -20.30 -14.92
CA THR A 741 25.70 -19.98 -15.75
C THR A 741 25.69 -18.54 -16.24
N ILE A 742 26.34 -17.62 -15.51
CA ILE A 742 26.41 -16.22 -15.91
C ILE A 742 27.46 -15.95 -16.98
N LYS A 743 28.34 -16.90 -17.32
CA LYS A 743 29.49 -16.69 -18.23
C LYS A 743 29.10 -16.07 -19.57
N ASN A 744 28.05 -16.57 -20.21
CA ASN A 744 27.63 -16.14 -21.55
C ASN A 744 26.65 -14.95 -21.53
N LYS A 745 26.32 -14.41 -20.35
CA LYS A 745 25.42 -13.27 -20.23
C LYS A 745 26.12 -11.96 -20.59
N SER A 746 25.33 -10.95 -20.97
CA SER A 746 25.84 -9.58 -21.12
C SER A 746 26.40 -9.05 -19.79
N LEU A 747 27.31 -8.07 -19.85
CA LEU A 747 27.87 -7.46 -18.65
C LEU A 747 26.77 -6.88 -17.74
N THR A 748 25.77 -6.23 -18.31
CA THR A 748 24.63 -5.67 -17.58
C THR A 748 23.84 -6.74 -16.83
N GLU A 749 23.57 -7.89 -17.46
CA GLU A 749 22.89 -9.01 -16.78
C GLU A 749 23.77 -9.65 -15.71
N LYS A 750 25.09 -9.74 -15.91
CA LYS A 750 26.03 -10.21 -14.90
C LYS A 750 25.99 -9.32 -13.66
N ILE A 751 26.10 -8.00 -13.85
CA ILE A 751 26.06 -7.03 -12.74
C ILE A 751 24.75 -7.15 -11.97
N LYS A 752 23.60 -7.21 -12.66
CA LYS A 752 22.28 -7.37 -12.01
C LYS A 752 22.18 -8.64 -11.16
N ILE A 753 22.82 -9.73 -11.56
CA ILE A 753 22.83 -10.99 -10.81
C ILE A 753 23.83 -10.92 -9.65
N LEU A 754 25.00 -10.31 -9.87
CA LEU A 754 26.06 -10.24 -8.88
C LEU A 754 25.74 -9.26 -7.75
N ASP A 755 24.97 -8.21 -8.02
CA ASP A 755 24.49 -7.19 -7.09
C ASP A 755 23.84 -7.81 -5.84
N ASP A 756 22.99 -8.83 -6.02
CA ASP A 756 22.29 -9.55 -4.94
C ASP A 756 23.24 -10.23 -3.92
N TYR A 757 24.52 -10.38 -4.25
CA TYR A 757 25.52 -11.06 -3.42
C TYR A 757 26.58 -10.11 -2.84
N VAL A 758 26.49 -8.81 -3.12
CA VAL A 758 27.39 -7.79 -2.56
C VAL A 758 26.68 -7.06 -1.43
N ALA A 759 27.41 -6.74 -0.37
CA ALA A 759 26.87 -6.20 0.86
C ALA A 759 27.64 -4.98 1.36
N LEU A 760 26.91 -4.01 1.90
CA LEU A 760 27.47 -2.90 2.66
C LEU A 760 27.66 -3.37 4.10
N ILE A 761 28.89 -3.27 4.60
CA ILE A 761 29.23 -3.60 5.98
C ILE A 761 29.33 -2.29 6.75
N LEU A 762 28.59 -2.20 7.87
CA LEU A 762 28.64 -1.09 8.82
C LEU A 762 29.22 -1.60 10.14
N ILE A 763 30.13 -0.82 10.73
CA ILE A 763 30.79 -1.17 11.98
C ILE A 763 30.70 -0.06 13.01
N LYS A 764 30.67 -0.47 14.28
CA LYS A 764 30.65 0.42 15.44
C LYS A 764 31.72 -0.03 16.43
N GLU A 765 32.54 0.90 16.90
CA GLU A 765 33.77 0.64 17.66
C GLU A 765 33.58 0.58 19.19
#